data_AF-A0A091P5P5-F1
#
_entry.id   AF-A0A091P5P5-F1
#
_cell.length_a   1.000
_cell.length_b   1.000
_cell.length_c   1.000
_cell.angle_alpha   90.00
_cell.angle_beta   90.00
_cell.angle_gamma   90.00
#
_symmetry.space_group_name_H-M   'P 1'
#
loop_
_entity.id
_entity.type
_entity.pdbx_description
1 polymer ?
#
loop_
_entity_poly.entity_id
_entity_poly.type
_entity_poly.pdbx_seq_one_letter_code
_entity_poly.pdbx_strand_id
1 'polypeptide(L)'
;MYCMLAIYYKLFCFTDSEIFLIYNEVNKVCIQASIAQSIRTATCHKDNELQKFRWITDHQLMSVRLNLCLGVPSKEDQAVITLYPCNQTSELQWWECRNESLLAIKGEDLFFNPGNEESDNVLLKKGLSAKNKWKTYGAMDVLCSQGNEETFTLLGNSFGAPCVFPFMYNKQWYAGCTAAGRSDGWLWCATTADYDTDQRYGFCPSTDKDATWITDLLTNVHYQINSDSALTWHQARKSCQQQNAELLSITDIHEQTYIKELTEGTDSALWIGLNRLDLRSGWEWIGGSPFRYINWAPGSPSPESRKLCAVLNPETKAKWQNWECDQKLGYICKKINLTLVSSGDTRHIVCPGGWIPYIDHCYKIFRETKRWEEALTSCQKNGSHLASIQSLEEQSFIVSQLGYILCFHVLEPTDKLWVGLNDHKVRMYFEWSDGTPVMYTKWHLGEPSTTSNRPEDCVLIKGQDGYWADYVCEKKAGYICKRKPVSQVAGEKEITDIGCKKGWRRYAAYCYFIGHVPATFSEANITCEGENGYLATAESRYEQAYLTSLVGLRQEKYFWLGLSDVEDQGTFSWANGEAVSFTHWGNNPGCVAMRTGTAAGLWDVLDCETKQKYICKQRVMTVTATAPVPTTAPVPTCPEGWVSNDYSNYCFKCFCRLNIMKKSWLEAREFCRQIGGDLATINSKEETVLFRRAARASRCSFQRVWLGIFSLNPDEGFAWSDGSPVSILVFH
;
A
#
# COMPACT_ATOMS: atom_id res chain seq x y z
N MET A 1 6.12 -50.02 3.69
CA MET A 1 7.34 -49.58 2.98
C MET A 1 6.98 -48.30 2.25
N TYR A 2 6.92 -47.18 2.99
CA TYR A 2 6.45 -45.88 2.52
C TYR A 2 7.64 -44.91 2.57
N CYS A 3 7.99 -44.32 1.43
CA CYS A 3 9.03 -43.31 1.34
C CYS A 3 8.52 -41.98 1.91
N MET A 4 9.26 -41.46 2.89
CA MET A 4 9.17 -40.12 3.41
C MET A 4 9.60 -39.10 2.35
N LEU A 5 8.71 -38.18 2.00
CA LEU A 5 9.04 -36.91 1.35
C LEU A 5 8.94 -35.81 2.41
N ALA A 6 10.07 -35.54 3.06
CA ALA A 6 10.22 -34.38 3.93
C ALA A 6 10.28 -33.12 3.06
N ILE A 7 9.17 -32.39 3.00
CA ILE A 7 9.14 -31.05 2.44
C ILE A 7 9.69 -30.11 3.52
N TYR A 8 10.91 -29.63 3.29
CA TYR A 8 11.53 -28.55 4.06
C TYR A 8 10.67 -27.29 3.93
N TYR A 9 9.80 -27.05 4.90
CA TYR A 9 9.24 -25.73 5.14
C TYR A 9 10.37 -24.83 5.64
N LYS A 10 10.80 -23.85 4.83
CA LYS A 10 11.49 -22.68 5.36
C LYS A 10 10.47 -21.89 6.17
N LEU A 11 10.49 -22.08 7.50
CA LEU A 11 9.91 -21.11 8.43
C LEU A 11 10.62 -19.77 8.21
N PHE A 12 9.89 -18.76 7.79
CA PHE A 12 10.32 -17.37 7.96
C PHE A 12 10.19 -17.04 9.45
N CYS A 13 11.33 -17.01 10.15
CA CYS A 13 11.46 -16.41 11.48
C CYS A 13 11.40 -14.87 11.37
N PHE A 14 11.02 -14.22 12.46
CA PHE A 14 10.77 -12.77 12.62
C PHE A 14 11.70 -11.76 11.96
N THR A 15 11.11 -10.57 11.87
CA THR A 15 11.65 -9.21 12.05
C THR A 15 12.70 -9.07 13.17
N ASP A 16 13.88 -9.65 12.98
CA ASP A 16 15.11 -8.91 13.23
C ASP A 16 15.29 -8.07 11.98
N SER A 17 15.43 -6.74 12.04
CA SER A 17 15.83 -5.98 10.84
C SER A 17 17.08 -6.65 10.27
N GLU A 18 16.91 -7.31 9.11
CA GLU A 18 17.54 -8.60 8.80
C GLU A 18 19.06 -8.50 8.97
N ILE A 19 19.64 -9.37 9.79
CA ILE A 19 21.10 -9.48 9.84
C ILE A 19 21.57 -10.06 8.51
N PHE A 20 22.38 -9.31 7.76
CA PHE A 20 22.84 -9.68 6.43
C PHE A 20 24.37 -9.68 6.32
N LEU A 21 24.85 -10.26 5.23
CA LEU A 21 26.24 -10.21 4.82
C LEU A 21 26.34 -9.28 3.60
N ILE A 22 27.33 -8.39 3.62
CA ILE A 22 27.60 -7.45 2.52
C ILE A 22 28.52 -8.13 1.52
N TYR A 23 28.01 -8.37 0.31
CA TYR A 23 28.65 -9.16 -0.74
C TYR A 23 29.05 -8.31 -1.95
N ASN A 24 30.26 -8.54 -2.46
CA ASN A 24 30.76 -7.93 -3.69
C ASN A 24 30.60 -8.90 -4.86
N GLU A 25 29.84 -8.50 -5.88
CA GLU A 25 29.55 -9.36 -7.03
C GLU A 25 30.75 -9.61 -7.93
N VAL A 26 31.63 -8.62 -8.08
CA VAL A 26 32.81 -8.70 -8.95
C VAL A 26 33.87 -9.61 -8.35
N ASN A 27 34.20 -9.40 -7.07
CA ASN A 27 35.25 -10.13 -6.39
C ASN A 27 34.75 -11.45 -5.76
N LYS A 28 33.44 -11.67 -5.67
CA LYS A 28 32.79 -12.84 -5.05
C LYS A 28 33.16 -13.07 -3.58
N VAL A 29 33.32 -11.98 -2.84
CA VAL A 29 33.73 -11.97 -1.42
C VAL A 29 32.74 -11.18 -0.57
N CYS A 30 32.73 -11.48 0.72
CA CYS A 30 31.94 -10.77 1.73
C CYS A 30 32.83 -9.94 2.64
N ILE A 31 32.25 -8.90 3.23
CA ILE A 31 32.92 -8.10 4.24
C ILE A 31 33.05 -8.90 5.53
N GLN A 32 34.20 -8.77 6.18
CA GLN A 32 34.50 -9.36 7.48
C GLN A 32 35.15 -8.33 8.41
N ALA A 33 34.58 -8.19 9.60
CA ALA A 33 35.08 -7.32 10.65
C ALA A 33 35.62 -8.15 11.82
N SER A 34 36.92 -8.46 11.77
CA SER A 34 37.60 -9.20 12.85
C SER A 34 38.00 -8.30 14.02
N ILE A 35 38.43 -7.06 13.73
CA ILE A 35 38.85 -6.04 14.71
C ILE A 35 38.36 -4.66 14.27
N ALA A 36 38.25 -3.71 15.19
CA ALA A 36 37.68 -2.39 14.89
C ALA A 36 38.46 -1.60 13.83
N GLN A 37 39.80 -1.71 13.82
CA GLN A 37 40.69 -0.95 12.94
C GLN A 37 40.87 -1.56 11.55
N SER A 38 40.30 -2.73 11.28
CA SER A 38 40.53 -3.43 10.01
C SER A 38 39.29 -4.19 9.58
N ILE A 39 38.68 -3.70 8.50
CA ILE A 39 37.54 -4.32 7.84
C ILE A 39 38.03 -4.82 6.49
N ARG A 40 37.98 -6.13 6.29
CA ARG A 40 38.56 -6.81 5.12
C ARG A 40 37.49 -7.55 4.35
N THR A 41 37.86 -8.08 3.20
CA THR A 41 37.05 -9.07 2.49
C THR A 41 37.48 -10.49 2.83
N ALA A 42 36.56 -11.44 2.74
CA ALA A 42 36.81 -12.87 2.90
C ALA A 42 35.77 -13.69 2.15
N THR A 43 35.97 -15.00 2.04
CA THR A 43 34.95 -15.92 1.51
C THR A 43 33.67 -15.86 2.34
N CYS A 44 32.52 -15.82 1.67
CA CYS A 44 31.22 -15.66 2.32
C CYS A 44 30.76 -16.91 3.08
N HIS A 45 30.40 -16.75 4.36
CA HIS A 45 29.88 -17.83 5.20
C HIS A 45 28.71 -17.31 6.05
N LYS A 46 27.48 -17.79 5.80
CA LYS A 46 26.26 -17.29 6.46
C LYS A 46 26.28 -17.40 7.99
N ASP A 47 26.91 -18.44 8.51
CA ASP A 47 26.98 -18.68 9.96
C ASP A 47 28.12 -17.91 10.65
N ASN A 48 28.94 -17.18 9.88
CA ASN A 48 30.08 -16.44 10.43
C ASN A 48 29.64 -15.08 11.00
N GLU A 49 29.58 -14.98 12.32
CA GLU A 49 29.25 -13.76 13.06
C GLU A 49 30.12 -12.54 12.69
N LEU A 50 31.37 -12.74 12.25
CA LEU A 50 32.27 -11.65 11.85
C LEU A 50 31.84 -10.96 10.55
N GLN A 51 30.99 -11.61 9.75
CA GLN A 51 30.50 -11.10 8.46
C GLN A 51 29.08 -10.53 8.56
N LYS A 52 28.47 -10.59 9.75
CA LYS A 52 27.11 -10.14 9.99
C LYS A 52 27.04 -8.65 10.29
N PHE A 53 26.23 -7.95 9.50
CA PHE A 53 25.93 -6.54 9.64
C PHE A 53 24.42 -6.32 9.71
N ARG A 54 24.03 -5.17 10.25
CA ARG A 54 22.64 -4.71 10.23
C ARG A 54 22.58 -3.20 10.13
N TRP A 55 21.50 -2.67 9.59
CA TRP A 55 21.14 -1.27 9.77
C TRP A 55 20.62 -1.06 11.19
N ILE A 56 21.02 0.04 11.82
CA ILE A 56 20.51 0.46 13.14
C ILE A 56 19.75 1.80 13.08
N THR A 57 19.95 2.53 11.98
CA THR A 57 19.18 3.70 11.54
C THR A 57 19.07 3.63 10.02
N ASP A 58 18.32 4.54 9.40
CA ASP A 58 18.23 4.63 7.93
C ASP A 58 19.56 4.90 7.22
N HIS A 59 20.63 5.17 7.97
CA HIS A 59 21.92 5.61 7.44
C HIS A 59 23.13 5.04 8.20
N GLN A 60 22.96 4.29 9.29
CA GLN A 60 24.09 3.68 10.02
C GLN A 60 24.08 2.15 9.90
N LEU A 61 25.22 1.60 9.52
CA LEU A 61 25.50 0.17 9.48
C LEU A 61 26.37 -0.23 10.66
N MET A 62 25.99 -1.32 11.35
CA MET A 62 26.70 -1.85 12.50
C MET A 62 27.19 -3.27 12.25
N SER A 63 28.40 -3.57 12.72
CA SER A 63 28.89 -4.94 12.85
C SER A 63 28.22 -5.62 14.05
N VAL A 64 27.53 -6.73 13.82
CA VAL A 64 26.80 -7.48 14.87
C VAL A 64 27.76 -8.05 15.91
N ARG A 65 28.92 -8.56 15.49
CA ARG A 65 29.90 -9.14 16.42
C ARG A 65 30.52 -8.11 17.36
N LEU A 66 30.87 -6.95 16.81
CA LEU A 66 31.69 -5.95 17.50
C LEU A 66 30.86 -4.84 18.14
N ASN A 67 29.57 -4.72 17.81
CA ASN A 67 28.67 -3.66 18.27
C ASN A 67 29.19 -2.24 17.97
N LEU A 68 29.86 -2.09 16.82
CA LEU A 68 30.44 -0.82 16.37
C LEU A 68 29.94 -0.51 14.95
N CYS A 69 29.86 0.77 14.65
CA CYS A 69 29.32 1.29 13.40
C CYS A 69 30.41 1.52 12.36
N LEU A 70 30.09 1.20 11.11
CA LEU A 70 30.90 1.52 9.95
C LEU A 70 31.02 3.03 9.81
N GLY A 71 32.26 3.51 9.68
CA GLY A 71 32.53 4.92 9.48
C GLY A 71 33.92 5.17 8.90
N VAL A 72 34.20 6.45 8.70
CA VAL A 72 35.45 6.93 8.10
C VAL A 72 36.10 8.02 8.95
N PRO A 73 37.44 8.16 8.91
CA PRO A 73 38.13 9.22 9.63
C PRO A 73 37.88 10.61 9.00
N SER A 74 37.75 10.67 7.68
CA SER A 74 37.45 11.88 6.89
C SER A 74 36.70 11.47 5.62
N LYS A 75 35.94 12.41 5.02
CA LYS A 75 35.28 12.21 3.71
C LYS A 75 36.26 12.52 2.57
N GLU A 76 37.35 11.77 2.50
CA GLU A 76 38.41 11.94 1.49
C GLU A 76 38.58 10.67 0.66
N ASP A 77 39.13 10.81 -0.55
CA ASP A 77 39.46 9.66 -1.40
C ASP A 77 40.54 8.79 -0.74
N GLN A 78 40.41 7.47 -0.87
CA GLN A 78 41.25 6.46 -0.22
C GLN A 78 41.22 6.42 1.31
N ALA A 79 40.29 7.12 1.96
CA ALA A 79 40.09 7.00 3.40
C ALA A 79 39.69 5.56 3.77
N VAL A 80 40.39 4.97 4.73
CA VAL A 80 40.14 3.58 5.17
C VAL A 80 38.85 3.51 5.99
N ILE A 81 37.98 2.57 5.63
CA ILE A 81 36.70 2.35 6.32
C ILE A 81 36.95 1.41 7.50
N THR A 82 36.56 1.85 8.70
CA THR A 82 36.78 1.12 9.96
C THR A 82 35.54 1.21 10.85
N LEU A 83 35.61 0.63 12.05
CA LEU A 83 34.51 0.61 13.00
C LEU A 83 34.73 1.61 14.15
N TYR A 84 33.70 2.39 14.43
CA TYR A 84 33.66 3.40 15.48
C TYR A 84 32.50 3.15 16.45
N PRO A 85 32.55 3.68 17.69
CA PRO A 85 31.37 3.74 18.54
C PRO A 85 30.21 4.41 17.78
N CYS A 86 29.05 3.74 17.79
CA CYS A 86 27.88 4.21 17.07
C CYS A 86 27.43 5.58 17.61
N ASN A 87 27.45 6.60 16.76
CA ASN A 87 27.03 7.94 17.12
C ASN A 87 26.07 8.47 16.06
N GLN A 88 24.78 8.60 16.42
CA GLN A 88 23.72 9.03 15.52
C GLN A 88 23.95 10.43 14.95
N THR A 89 24.71 11.30 15.62
CA THR A 89 25.00 12.67 15.14
C THR A 89 26.25 12.74 14.26
N SER A 90 26.97 11.63 14.04
CA SER A 90 28.22 11.63 13.28
C SER A 90 27.96 11.41 11.79
N GLU A 91 28.08 12.46 10.99
CA GLU A 91 27.95 12.37 9.52
C GLU A 91 28.99 11.47 8.85
N LEU A 92 30.08 11.14 9.57
CA LEU A 92 31.13 10.22 9.11
C LEU A 92 30.72 8.75 9.20
N GLN A 93 29.55 8.46 9.79
CA GLN A 93 28.97 7.12 9.90
C GLN A 93 27.67 7.01 9.07
N TRP A 94 27.32 8.06 8.33
CA TRP A 94 26.09 8.11 7.54
C TRP A 94 26.35 7.61 6.13
N TRP A 95 25.73 6.50 5.79
CA TRP A 95 25.77 5.88 4.48
C TRP A 95 24.45 6.12 3.77
N GLU A 96 24.50 6.22 2.45
CA GLU A 96 23.33 6.29 1.58
C GLU A 96 23.53 5.41 0.37
N CYS A 97 22.42 5.01 -0.23
CA CYS A 97 22.43 4.17 -1.40
C CYS A 97 22.09 4.97 -2.64
N ARG A 98 22.90 4.81 -3.68
CA ARG A 98 22.70 5.45 -4.98
C ARG A 98 22.54 4.38 -6.03
N ASN A 99 21.50 4.49 -6.86
CA ASN A 99 21.13 3.46 -7.84
C ASN A 99 21.08 2.05 -7.20
N GLU A 100 20.54 2.00 -5.98
CA GLU A 100 20.27 0.82 -5.16
C GLU A 100 21.51 0.01 -4.71
N SER A 101 22.47 -0.30 -5.57
CA SER A 101 23.64 -1.16 -5.26
C SER A 101 24.92 -0.41 -4.93
N LEU A 102 24.96 0.92 -5.05
CA LEU A 102 26.15 1.72 -4.71
C LEU A 102 25.99 2.28 -3.30
N LEU A 103 26.80 1.76 -2.38
CA LEU A 103 26.90 2.31 -1.04
C LEU A 103 27.89 3.48 -1.05
N ALA A 104 27.43 4.67 -0.66
CA ALA A 104 28.22 5.89 -0.62
C ALA A 104 28.14 6.54 0.77
N ILE A 105 29.15 7.34 1.12
CA ILE A 105 29.05 8.19 2.31
C ILE A 105 28.08 9.35 2.00
N LYS A 106 27.18 9.63 2.94
CA LYS A 106 26.09 10.60 2.74
C LYS A 106 26.63 12.00 2.44
N GLY A 107 26.13 12.57 1.35
CA GLY A 107 26.44 13.93 0.91
C GLY A 107 27.69 14.10 0.03
N GLU A 108 28.45 13.02 -0.26
CA GLU A 108 29.68 13.10 -1.09
C GLU A 108 29.71 11.99 -2.16
N ASP A 109 30.41 12.21 -3.27
CA ASP A 109 30.61 11.22 -4.34
C ASP A 109 31.76 10.24 -4.03
N LEU A 110 31.74 9.66 -2.82
CA LEU A 110 32.74 8.72 -2.33
C LEU A 110 32.09 7.38 -2.01
N PHE A 111 32.52 6.34 -2.71
CA PHE A 111 31.85 5.04 -2.72
C PHE A 111 32.63 4.01 -1.91
N PHE A 112 31.89 3.11 -1.28
CA PHE A 112 32.40 1.95 -0.58
C PHE A 112 33.11 1.00 -1.58
N ASN A 113 34.39 0.72 -1.40
CA ASN A 113 35.20 -0.06 -2.35
C ASN A 113 36.02 -1.15 -1.65
N PRO A 114 36.07 -2.39 -2.20
CA PRO A 114 36.98 -3.40 -1.69
C PRO A 114 38.43 -2.96 -1.95
N GLY A 115 39.36 -3.42 -1.13
CA GLY A 115 40.78 -3.19 -1.37
C GLY A 115 41.29 -3.88 -2.65
N ASN A 116 42.58 -3.75 -2.94
CA ASN A 116 43.16 -4.26 -4.19
C ASN A 116 43.32 -5.79 -4.15
N GLU A 117 43.68 -6.34 -2.99
CA GLU A 117 43.85 -7.77 -2.73
C GLU A 117 42.78 -8.31 -1.76
N GLU A 118 42.63 -9.65 -1.70
CA GLU A 118 41.55 -10.35 -0.97
C GLU A 118 41.62 -10.19 0.58
N SER A 119 42.60 -9.44 1.09
CA SER A 119 42.81 -9.16 2.52
C SER A 119 43.05 -7.68 2.84
N ASP A 120 42.96 -6.81 1.83
CA ASP A 120 43.12 -5.39 2.03
C ASP A 120 41.93 -4.79 2.78
N ASN A 121 42.18 -3.67 3.45
CA ASN A 121 41.09 -2.93 4.06
C ASN A 121 40.16 -2.35 2.99
N VAL A 122 38.88 -2.31 3.32
CA VAL A 122 37.89 -1.57 2.55
C VAL A 122 38.17 -0.07 2.70
N LEU A 123 37.99 0.69 1.62
CA LEU A 123 38.30 2.12 1.53
C LEU A 123 37.22 2.89 0.77
N LEU A 124 37.16 4.20 1.02
CA LEU A 124 36.42 5.13 0.19
C LEU A 124 37.17 5.35 -1.12
N LYS A 125 36.43 5.35 -2.23
CA LYS A 125 37.00 5.61 -3.54
C LYS A 125 36.17 6.61 -4.32
N LYS A 126 36.85 7.56 -4.94
CA LYS A 126 36.28 8.52 -5.87
C LYS A 126 36.09 7.87 -7.25
N GLY A 127 34.92 8.11 -7.84
CA GLY A 127 34.56 7.60 -9.16
C GLY A 127 33.92 6.21 -9.13
N LEU A 128 33.08 5.97 -10.13
CA LEU A 128 32.29 4.74 -10.24
C LEU A 128 33.11 3.61 -10.86
N SER A 129 33.10 2.45 -10.22
CA SER A 129 33.66 1.20 -10.71
C SER A 129 32.65 0.07 -10.50
N ALA A 130 32.72 -0.99 -11.32
CA ALA A 130 31.97 -2.22 -11.06
C ALA A 130 32.27 -2.80 -9.66
N LYS A 131 33.47 -2.56 -9.12
CA LYS A 131 33.86 -2.96 -7.77
C LYS A 131 33.11 -2.23 -6.66
N ASN A 132 32.46 -1.09 -6.94
CA ASN A 132 31.65 -0.35 -5.96
C ASN A 132 30.24 -0.90 -5.77
N LYS A 133 29.85 -1.95 -6.50
CA LYS A 133 28.53 -2.55 -6.39
C LYS A 133 28.51 -3.61 -5.29
N TRP A 134 27.60 -3.45 -4.33
CA TRP A 134 27.41 -4.34 -3.20
C TRP A 134 25.96 -4.79 -3.10
N LYS A 135 25.76 -6.04 -2.68
CA LYS A 135 24.46 -6.69 -2.52
C LYS A 135 24.41 -7.50 -1.23
N THR A 136 23.24 -7.99 -0.87
CA THR A 136 23.09 -8.92 0.25
C THR A 136 23.48 -10.34 -0.21
N TYR A 137 24.17 -11.11 0.64
CA TYR A 137 24.61 -12.46 0.27
C TYR A 137 23.46 -13.48 0.27
N GLY A 138 23.14 -14.02 -0.90
CA GLY A 138 22.24 -15.17 -1.05
C GLY A 138 20.74 -14.84 -1.11
N ALA A 139 20.38 -13.57 -1.18
CA ALA A 139 19.08 -13.09 -1.64
C ALA A 139 19.24 -12.40 -3.01
N MET A 140 18.15 -12.24 -3.77
CA MET A 140 18.14 -11.38 -4.98
C MET A 140 18.06 -9.89 -4.60
N ASP A 141 18.09 -9.59 -3.30
CA ASP A 141 17.83 -8.28 -2.74
C ASP A 141 19.06 -7.36 -2.78
N VAL A 142 18.77 -6.11 -3.11
CA VAL A 142 19.74 -5.02 -3.12
C VAL A 142 20.08 -4.62 -1.68
N LEU A 143 21.31 -4.19 -1.40
CA LEU A 143 21.79 -3.86 -0.04
C LEU A 143 20.87 -2.89 0.73
N CYS A 144 20.09 -2.11 0.00
CA CYS A 144 19.30 -0.98 0.51
C CYS A 144 17.80 -1.22 0.43
N SER A 145 17.34 -2.37 -0.08
CA SER A 145 15.95 -2.79 0.10
C SER A 145 15.69 -3.23 1.54
N GLN A 146 16.73 -3.68 2.25
CA GLN A 146 16.72 -3.92 3.68
C GLN A 146 16.99 -2.59 4.42
N GLY A 147 15.94 -1.78 4.61
CA GLY A 147 16.01 -0.61 5.49
C GLY A 147 16.07 -0.98 6.97
N ASN A 148 16.36 -0.02 7.84
CA ASN A 148 16.18 -0.22 9.27
C ASN A 148 14.67 -0.26 9.60
N GLU A 149 14.21 -1.35 10.19
CA GLU A 149 12.88 -1.42 10.77
C GLU A 149 12.97 -1.26 12.28
N GLU A 150 12.32 -0.22 12.81
CA GLU A 150 12.27 0.03 14.26
C GLU A 150 11.51 -1.08 14.97
N THR A 151 12.13 -1.78 15.93
CA THR A 151 11.45 -2.80 16.74
C THR A 151 10.70 -2.15 17.90
N PHE A 152 9.37 -2.14 17.87
CA PHE A 152 8.56 -1.56 18.96
C PHE A 152 8.47 -2.52 20.15
N THR A 153 8.71 -2.00 21.35
CA THR A 153 8.67 -2.82 22.56
C THR A 153 7.25 -3.07 23.07
N LEU A 154 7.08 -4.17 23.79
CA LEU A 154 5.86 -4.53 24.50
C LEU A 154 6.09 -4.42 26.02
N LEU A 155 5.06 -4.01 26.76
CA LEU A 155 5.10 -3.81 28.21
C LEU A 155 6.33 -2.94 28.63
N GLY A 156 6.97 -3.26 29.75
CA GLY A 156 8.16 -2.56 30.23
C GLY A 156 7.85 -1.19 30.83
N ASN A 157 8.86 -0.32 30.89
CA ASN A 157 8.73 1.03 31.46
C ASN A 157 9.01 2.15 30.44
N SER A 158 9.01 1.78 29.15
CA SER A 158 9.29 2.68 28.03
C SER A 158 8.07 2.96 27.15
N PHE A 159 6.87 2.58 27.59
CA PHE A 159 5.60 2.88 26.91
C PHE A 159 5.59 2.48 25.43
N GLY A 160 6.21 1.35 25.09
CA GLY A 160 6.30 0.84 23.72
C GLY A 160 7.31 1.54 22.81
N ALA A 161 8.19 2.40 23.35
CA ALA A 161 9.26 3.03 22.56
C ALA A 161 10.11 1.98 21.82
N PRO A 162 10.63 2.31 20.63
CA PRO A 162 11.41 1.37 19.85
C PRO A 162 12.75 1.05 20.52
N CYS A 163 13.28 -0.14 20.23
CA CYS A 163 14.61 -0.56 20.66
C CYS A 163 15.69 0.36 20.10
N VAL A 164 16.71 0.64 20.91
CA VAL A 164 17.92 1.34 20.47
C VAL A 164 19.07 0.33 20.39
N PHE A 165 19.63 0.17 19.19
CA PHE A 165 20.78 -0.71 18.96
C PHE A 165 22.01 0.09 18.51
N PRO A 166 23.23 -0.26 19.00
CA PRO A 166 23.45 -1.15 20.13
C PRO A 166 23.10 -0.44 21.45
N PHE A 167 22.83 -1.21 22.51
CA PHE A 167 22.65 -0.68 23.87
C PHE A 167 23.59 -1.34 24.87
N MET A 168 23.96 -0.60 25.92
CA MET A 168 24.82 -1.08 27.01
C MET A 168 23.98 -1.61 28.17
N TYR A 169 24.25 -2.85 28.58
CA TYR A 169 23.73 -3.46 29.82
C TYR A 169 24.84 -4.23 30.53
N ASN A 170 25.01 -3.97 31.83
CA ASN A 170 26.06 -4.51 32.68
C ASN A 170 27.45 -4.36 32.04
N LYS A 171 27.73 -3.17 31.49
CA LYS A 171 28.97 -2.82 30.77
C LYS A 171 29.26 -3.67 29.52
N GLN A 172 28.26 -4.36 28.99
CA GLN A 172 28.34 -5.11 27.74
C GLN A 172 27.37 -4.52 26.71
N TRP A 173 27.82 -4.44 25.46
CA TRP A 173 27.00 -3.95 24.36
C TRP A 173 26.21 -5.09 23.72
N TYR A 174 24.96 -4.82 23.38
CA TYR A 174 24.04 -5.76 22.72
C TYR A 174 23.57 -5.17 21.39
N ALA A 175 23.69 -5.96 20.32
CA ALA A 175 23.27 -5.60 18.95
C ALA A 175 21.84 -6.04 18.59
N GLY A 176 21.14 -6.68 19.51
CA GLY A 176 19.80 -7.24 19.31
C GLY A 176 19.13 -7.52 20.65
N CYS A 177 17.91 -8.03 20.59
CA CYS A 177 17.17 -8.41 21.80
C CYS A 177 17.90 -9.53 22.57
N THR A 178 17.88 -9.46 23.89
CA THR A 178 18.63 -10.37 24.76
C THR A 178 17.76 -10.90 25.89
N ALA A 179 18.05 -12.10 26.38
CA ALA A 179 17.49 -12.64 27.63
C ALA A 179 18.42 -12.40 28.84
N ALA A 180 19.55 -11.71 28.63
CA ALA A 180 20.52 -11.44 29.69
C ALA A 180 19.87 -10.75 30.89
N GLY A 181 20.27 -11.14 32.09
CA GLY A 181 19.69 -10.62 33.34
C GLY A 181 18.33 -11.19 33.72
N ARG A 182 17.77 -12.13 32.94
CA ARG A 182 16.48 -12.77 33.22
C ARG A 182 16.57 -14.29 33.20
N SER A 183 15.78 -14.94 34.06
CA SER A 183 15.67 -16.41 34.13
C SER A 183 14.44 -16.97 33.40
N ASP A 184 13.47 -16.12 33.06
CA ASP A 184 12.25 -16.49 32.32
C ASP A 184 12.48 -16.59 30.79
N GLY A 185 13.68 -16.25 30.32
CA GLY A 185 14.07 -16.25 28.91
C GLY A 185 13.29 -15.25 28.06
N TRP A 186 12.65 -14.24 28.63
CA TRP A 186 11.98 -13.19 27.85
C TRP A 186 13.03 -12.29 27.19
N LEU A 187 12.91 -12.10 25.88
CA LEU A 187 13.78 -11.23 25.13
C LEU A 187 13.37 -9.78 25.36
N TRP A 188 14.34 -8.93 25.68
CA TRP A 188 14.15 -7.52 25.92
C TRP A 188 15.24 -6.69 25.23
N CYS A 189 14.97 -5.41 25.05
CA CYS A 189 15.93 -4.44 24.56
C CYS A 189 15.82 -3.15 25.38
N ALA A 190 16.90 -2.37 25.41
CA ALA A 190 16.82 -1.02 25.93
C ALA A 190 16.21 -0.08 24.87
N THR A 191 15.55 0.97 25.35
CA THR A 191 15.02 2.04 24.49
C THR A 191 15.89 3.30 24.57
N THR A 192 17.08 3.18 25.15
CA THR A 192 18.15 4.18 25.16
C THR A 192 19.49 3.47 24.99
N ALA A 193 20.54 4.22 24.63
CA ALA A 193 21.85 3.63 24.35
C ALA A 193 22.56 3.10 25.61
N ASP A 194 22.31 3.70 26.78
CA ASP A 194 22.90 3.30 28.06
C ASP A 194 21.81 2.91 29.06
N TYR A 195 21.47 1.62 29.08
CA TYR A 195 20.47 1.10 30.01
C TYR A 195 20.99 1.10 31.46
N ASP A 196 22.30 0.94 31.68
CA ASP A 196 22.87 0.94 33.03
C ASP A 196 22.60 2.28 33.75
N THR A 197 22.55 3.37 32.97
CA THR A 197 22.21 4.72 33.45
C THR A 197 20.70 4.98 33.44
N ASP A 198 20.03 4.79 32.30
CA ASP A 198 18.66 5.27 32.09
C ASP A 198 17.58 4.29 32.59
N GLN A 199 17.91 3.00 32.65
CA GLN A 199 17.03 1.90 33.05
C GLN A 199 15.70 1.85 32.27
N ARG A 200 15.72 2.26 31.00
CA ARG A 200 14.57 2.27 30.09
C ARG A 200 14.58 1.05 29.17
N TYR A 201 13.54 0.23 29.24
CA TYR A 201 13.43 -1.00 28.47
C TYR A 201 11.99 -1.39 28.14
N GLY A 202 11.87 -2.33 27.21
CA GLY A 202 10.67 -3.13 27.03
C GLY A 202 10.99 -4.48 26.39
N PHE A 203 9.98 -5.32 26.26
CA PHE A 203 10.14 -6.66 25.72
C PHE A 203 10.04 -6.65 24.21
N CYS A 204 10.87 -7.45 23.56
CA CYS A 204 10.81 -7.58 22.11
C CYS A 204 9.64 -8.50 21.71
N PRO A 205 8.91 -8.17 20.63
CA PRO A 205 7.88 -9.04 20.10
C PRO A 205 8.47 -10.41 19.71
N SER A 206 7.91 -11.50 20.24
CA SER A 206 8.33 -12.88 19.98
C SER A 206 7.12 -13.78 19.68
N THR A 207 7.30 -14.79 18.83
CA THR A 207 6.34 -15.69 18.13
C THR A 207 6.30 -16.97 18.89
N ASP A 208 7.40 -17.27 19.58
CA ASP A 208 7.59 -18.50 20.34
C ASP A 208 6.95 -18.38 21.72
N LYS A 209 6.46 -17.19 22.09
CA LYS A 209 5.81 -16.90 23.37
C LYS A 209 4.44 -16.24 23.17
N ASP A 210 3.41 -17.07 23.05
CA ASP A 210 2.00 -16.66 23.00
C ASP A 210 1.48 -16.02 24.29
N ALA A 211 2.31 -15.83 25.32
CA ALA A 211 1.88 -15.38 26.65
C ALA A 211 1.27 -13.96 26.67
N THR A 212 1.55 -13.12 25.67
CA THR A 212 0.96 -11.78 25.55
C THR A 212 -0.35 -11.76 24.76
N TRP A 213 -0.73 -12.88 24.13
CA TRP A 213 -1.90 -13.00 23.29
C TRP A 213 -3.02 -13.69 24.05
N ILE A 214 -4.25 -13.20 23.85
CA ILE A 214 -5.47 -13.75 24.41
C ILE A 214 -6.27 -14.33 23.25
N THR A 215 -6.54 -15.64 23.30
CA THR A 215 -7.29 -16.34 22.26
C THR A 215 -8.78 -16.37 22.61
N ASP A 216 -9.62 -15.91 21.70
CA ASP A 216 -11.05 -16.25 21.73
C ASP A 216 -11.24 -17.71 21.31
N LEU A 217 -11.64 -18.56 22.25
CA LEU A 217 -11.83 -19.99 22.01
C LEU A 217 -12.98 -20.30 21.04
N LEU A 218 -13.92 -19.37 20.82
CA LEU A 218 -15.03 -19.57 19.88
C LEU A 218 -14.58 -19.39 18.43
N THR A 219 -13.81 -18.33 18.17
CA THR A 219 -13.41 -17.92 16.82
C THR A 219 -11.98 -18.32 16.46
N ASN A 220 -11.19 -18.75 17.46
CA ASN A 220 -9.75 -19.00 17.37
C ASN A 220 -8.94 -17.77 16.89
N VAL A 221 -9.46 -16.57 17.16
CA VAL A 221 -8.79 -15.30 16.89
C VAL A 221 -7.97 -14.89 18.10
N HIS A 222 -6.79 -14.33 17.87
CA HIS A 222 -5.84 -13.93 18.91
C HIS A 222 -5.79 -12.41 19.00
N TYR A 223 -5.84 -11.88 20.21
CA TYR A 223 -5.81 -10.45 20.50
C TYR A 223 -4.68 -10.09 21.46
N GLN A 224 -4.03 -8.95 21.27
CA GLN A 224 -3.02 -8.41 22.19
C GLN A 224 -3.40 -6.98 22.54
N ILE A 225 -3.59 -6.70 23.84
CA ILE A 225 -3.99 -5.38 24.34
C ILE A 225 -2.77 -4.70 24.94
N ASN A 226 -2.29 -3.66 24.28
CA ASN A 226 -1.11 -2.89 24.67
C ASN A 226 -1.54 -1.55 25.29
N SER A 227 -2.19 -1.60 26.46
CA SER A 227 -2.74 -0.41 27.14
C SER A 227 -1.68 0.51 27.74
N ASP A 228 -0.53 -0.05 28.12
CA ASP A 228 0.57 0.70 28.74
C ASP A 228 1.51 1.36 27.71
N SER A 229 1.19 1.24 26.42
CA SER A 229 1.96 1.86 25.34
C SER A 229 1.46 3.26 25.00
N ALA A 230 2.33 4.08 24.39
CA ALA A 230 2.00 5.44 23.95
C ALA A 230 2.56 5.68 22.53
N LEU A 231 1.91 5.07 21.53
CA LEU A 231 2.32 5.10 20.14
C LEU A 231 1.33 5.86 19.27
N THR A 232 1.81 6.46 18.17
CA THR A 232 0.92 6.98 17.12
C THR A 232 0.20 5.83 16.41
N TRP A 233 -0.89 6.11 15.68
CA TRP A 233 -1.64 5.08 14.97
C TRP A 233 -0.74 4.29 13.99
N HIS A 234 0.13 4.99 13.26
CA HIS A 234 1.07 4.36 12.33
C HIS A 234 2.13 3.51 13.03
N GLN A 235 2.63 3.96 14.19
CA GLN A 235 3.60 3.19 14.99
C GLN A 235 2.96 1.93 15.59
N ALA A 236 1.74 2.07 16.13
CA ALA A 236 0.96 0.95 16.65
C ALA A 236 0.69 -0.10 15.56
N ARG A 237 0.33 0.35 14.35
CA ARG A 237 0.17 -0.52 13.18
C ARG A 237 1.43 -1.32 12.88
N LYS A 238 2.58 -0.65 12.77
CA LYS A 238 3.88 -1.31 12.54
C LYS A 238 4.19 -2.35 13.63
N SER A 239 3.93 -2.01 14.89
CA SER A 239 4.14 -2.95 16.00
C SER A 239 3.26 -4.21 15.90
N CYS A 240 2.02 -4.11 15.41
CA CYS A 240 1.19 -5.28 15.11
C CYS A 240 1.71 -6.07 13.90
N GLN A 241 2.11 -5.38 12.82
CA GLN A 241 2.64 -6.01 11.60
C GLN A 241 3.91 -6.83 11.87
N GLN A 242 4.80 -6.32 12.72
CA GLN A 242 6.00 -7.03 13.20
C GLN A 242 5.69 -8.36 13.88
N GLN A 243 4.46 -8.55 14.36
CA GLN A 243 4.00 -9.76 15.04
C GLN A 243 3.16 -10.68 14.14
N ASN A 244 3.19 -10.47 12.81
CA ASN A 244 2.31 -11.12 11.83
C ASN A 244 0.83 -10.95 12.20
N ALA A 245 0.49 -9.74 12.64
CA ALA A 245 -0.85 -9.33 13.01
C ALA A 245 -1.17 -7.98 12.34
N GLU A 246 -2.36 -7.46 12.59
CA GLU A 246 -2.75 -6.12 12.16
C GLU A 246 -3.49 -5.43 13.33
N LEU A 247 -3.68 -4.11 13.26
CA LEU A 247 -4.54 -3.42 14.22
C LEU A 247 -5.94 -4.04 14.25
N LEU A 248 -6.57 -4.01 15.42
CA LEU A 248 -7.87 -4.62 15.67
C LEU A 248 -8.91 -4.18 14.63
N SER A 249 -9.50 -5.15 13.94
CA SER A 249 -10.76 -4.99 13.22
C SER A 249 -11.90 -5.61 14.01
N ILE A 250 -13.04 -4.92 14.07
CA ILE A 250 -14.26 -5.42 14.72
C ILE A 250 -15.33 -5.60 13.64
N THR A 251 -15.60 -6.84 13.27
CA THR A 251 -16.48 -7.14 12.13
C THR A 251 -17.86 -7.67 12.53
N ASP A 252 -18.03 -8.09 13.78
CA ASP A 252 -19.28 -8.63 14.31
C ASP A 252 -19.53 -8.27 15.78
N ILE A 253 -20.75 -8.57 16.23
CA ILE A 253 -21.27 -8.20 17.56
C ILE A 253 -20.61 -9.03 18.67
N HIS A 254 -20.27 -10.30 18.40
CA HIS A 254 -19.57 -11.16 19.36
C HIS A 254 -18.18 -10.60 19.64
N GLU A 255 -17.43 -10.27 18.58
CA GLU A 255 -16.11 -9.67 18.67
C GLU A 255 -16.14 -8.34 19.46
N GLN A 256 -17.11 -7.46 19.19
CA GLN A 256 -17.28 -6.22 19.97
C GLN A 256 -17.55 -6.49 21.46
N THR A 257 -18.35 -7.51 21.78
CA THR A 257 -18.68 -7.86 23.15
C THR A 257 -17.45 -8.42 23.87
N TYR A 258 -16.72 -9.31 23.21
CA TYR A 258 -15.49 -9.90 23.74
C TYR A 258 -14.40 -8.84 23.99
N ILE A 259 -14.14 -7.96 23.02
CA ILE A 259 -13.17 -6.87 23.19
C ILE A 259 -13.58 -5.91 24.30
N LYS A 260 -14.88 -5.62 24.42
CA LYS A 260 -15.38 -4.80 25.51
C LYS A 260 -15.00 -5.43 26.85
N GLU A 261 -15.30 -6.71 27.07
CA GLU A 261 -14.95 -7.43 28.31
C GLU A 261 -13.44 -7.39 28.59
N LEU A 262 -12.61 -7.61 27.57
CA LEU A 262 -11.15 -7.57 27.73
C LEU A 262 -10.60 -6.17 28.05
N THR A 263 -11.33 -5.10 27.75
CA THR A 263 -10.91 -3.70 27.93
C THR A 263 -11.59 -2.99 29.11
N GLU A 264 -12.47 -3.67 29.86
CA GLU A 264 -13.19 -3.08 30.99
C GLU A 264 -12.29 -2.53 32.11
N GLY A 265 -11.08 -3.09 32.27
CA GLY A 265 -10.10 -2.64 33.26
C GLY A 265 -9.13 -1.56 32.78
N THR A 266 -9.30 -1.03 31.56
CA THR A 266 -8.42 -0.02 30.98
C THR A 266 -9.02 1.38 31.09
N ASP A 267 -8.24 2.35 31.54
CA ASP A 267 -8.71 3.73 31.78
C ASP A 267 -8.43 4.67 30.59
N SER A 268 -7.87 4.17 29.49
CA SER A 268 -7.42 4.98 28.35
C SER A 268 -7.95 4.44 27.03
N ALA A 269 -8.20 5.35 26.09
CA ALA A 269 -8.59 4.98 24.73
C ALA A 269 -7.46 4.24 24.01
N LEU A 270 -7.82 3.26 23.18
CA LEU A 270 -6.89 2.38 22.48
C LEU A 270 -7.08 2.50 20.96
N TRP A 271 -5.98 2.57 20.22
CA TRP A 271 -6.02 2.53 18.76
C TRP A 271 -6.57 1.21 18.24
N ILE A 272 -7.43 1.32 17.23
CA ILE A 272 -7.97 0.22 16.44
C ILE A 272 -7.71 0.48 14.95
N GLY A 273 -7.91 -0.52 14.10
CA GLY A 273 -7.56 -0.46 12.67
C GLY A 273 -8.47 0.40 11.79
N LEU A 274 -9.56 0.94 12.35
CA LEU A 274 -10.55 1.71 11.59
C LEU A 274 -10.00 3.11 11.28
N ASN A 275 -10.01 3.49 10.01
CA ASN A 275 -9.40 4.72 9.55
C ASN A 275 -10.10 5.29 8.30
N ARG A 276 -9.76 6.54 7.96
CA ARG A 276 -10.15 7.25 6.73
C ARG A 276 -8.92 7.91 6.11
N LEU A 277 -7.84 7.14 5.97
CA LEU A 277 -6.58 7.61 5.38
C LEU A 277 -6.69 7.76 3.86
N ASP A 278 -7.54 6.96 3.20
CA ASP A 278 -8.00 7.24 1.83
C ASP A 278 -8.99 8.42 1.85
N LEU A 279 -8.53 9.55 1.32
CA LEU A 279 -9.31 10.79 1.31
C LEU A 279 -10.44 10.78 0.25
N ARG A 280 -10.54 9.72 -0.57
CA ARG A 280 -11.57 9.57 -1.62
C ARG A 280 -12.68 8.60 -1.23
N SER A 281 -12.45 7.70 -0.28
CA SER A 281 -13.44 6.74 0.20
C SER A 281 -13.88 7.00 1.65
N GLY A 282 -14.82 6.19 2.13
CA GLY A 282 -15.36 6.24 3.48
C GLY A 282 -14.43 5.59 4.52
N TRP A 283 -15.00 5.22 5.65
CA TRP A 283 -14.26 4.51 6.70
C TRP A 283 -13.97 3.06 6.29
N GLU A 284 -12.76 2.60 6.57
CA GLU A 284 -12.32 1.23 6.28
C GLU A 284 -11.43 0.66 7.39
N TRP A 285 -11.43 -0.66 7.54
CA TRP A 285 -10.47 -1.34 8.40
C TRP A 285 -9.19 -1.58 7.64
N ILE A 286 -8.08 -1.20 8.26
CA ILE A 286 -6.77 -1.60 7.77
C ILE A 286 -6.61 -3.14 7.84
N GLY A 287 -5.86 -3.72 6.91
CA GLY A 287 -5.75 -5.18 6.75
C GLY A 287 -6.90 -5.83 5.97
N GLY A 288 -7.78 -5.05 5.35
CA GLY A 288 -8.79 -5.54 4.39
C GLY A 288 -10.03 -6.18 5.01
N SER A 289 -10.23 -6.07 6.33
CA SER A 289 -11.48 -6.51 6.97
C SER A 289 -12.67 -5.64 6.51
N PRO A 290 -13.86 -6.22 6.31
CA PRO A 290 -15.03 -5.47 5.84
C PRO A 290 -15.59 -4.56 6.95
N PHE A 291 -15.82 -3.28 6.63
CA PHE A 291 -16.50 -2.32 7.51
C PHE A 291 -18.02 -2.52 7.42
N ARG A 292 -18.52 -3.62 7.98
CA ARG A 292 -19.94 -4.03 7.96
C ARG A 292 -20.67 -3.83 9.29
N TYR A 293 -19.95 -3.61 10.37
CA TYR A 293 -20.49 -3.41 11.71
C TYR A 293 -20.14 -2.01 12.19
N ILE A 294 -21.12 -1.30 12.77
CA ILE A 294 -20.96 0.09 13.20
C ILE A 294 -21.25 0.23 14.69
N ASN A 295 -20.29 0.78 15.45
CA ASN A 295 -20.46 1.05 16.88
C ASN A 295 -19.85 2.39 17.33
N TRP A 296 -20.04 3.45 16.52
CA TRP A 296 -19.62 4.79 16.88
C TRP A 296 -20.26 5.28 18.20
N ALA A 297 -19.49 6.09 18.95
CA ALA A 297 -19.98 6.85 20.09
C ALA A 297 -20.84 8.04 19.63
N PRO A 298 -21.76 8.54 20.48
CA PRO A 298 -22.50 9.76 20.17
C PRO A 298 -21.58 10.92 19.78
N GLY A 299 -21.88 11.58 18.66
CA GLY A 299 -21.05 12.67 18.12
C GLY A 299 -19.83 12.21 17.30
N SER A 300 -19.64 10.90 17.12
CA SER A 300 -18.63 10.31 16.23
C SER A 300 -19.29 9.57 15.05
N PRO A 301 -18.65 9.53 13.86
CA PRO A 301 -17.42 10.23 13.53
C PRO A 301 -17.64 11.75 13.45
N SER A 302 -16.77 12.51 14.08
CA SER A 302 -16.74 13.97 14.02
C SER A 302 -16.31 14.43 12.62
N PRO A 303 -16.88 15.54 12.09
CA PRO A 303 -16.61 16.02 10.74
C PRO A 303 -15.24 16.69 10.58
N GLU A 304 -14.42 16.74 11.64
CA GLU A 304 -13.12 17.41 11.64
C GLU A 304 -12.13 16.72 10.69
N SER A 305 -11.50 17.51 9.81
CA SER A 305 -10.67 17.00 8.71
C SER A 305 -9.38 16.29 9.16
N ARG A 306 -8.88 16.57 10.38
CA ARG A 306 -7.66 15.96 10.95
C ARG A 306 -7.89 14.63 11.69
N LYS A 307 -9.14 14.30 12.02
CA LYS A 307 -9.48 13.12 12.82
C LYS A 307 -9.76 11.91 11.93
N LEU A 308 -8.69 11.29 11.42
CA LEU A 308 -8.73 10.23 10.41
C LEU A 308 -8.58 8.81 10.98
N CYS A 309 -8.20 8.65 12.25
CA CYS A 309 -7.96 7.35 12.86
C CYS A 309 -8.93 7.10 14.01
N ALA A 310 -9.43 5.88 14.16
CA ALA A 310 -10.40 5.55 15.20
C ALA A 310 -9.74 4.96 16.45
N VAL A 311 -10.31 5.30 17.60
CA VAL A 311 -10.02 4.70 18.90
C VAL A 311 -11.23 3.95 19.41
N LEU A 312 -10.98 2.88 20.17
CA LEU A 312 -11.95 2.27 21.06
C LEU A 312 -11.78 2.90 22.45
N ASN A 313 -12.86 3.47 22.99
CA ASN A 313 -12.80 4.18 24.26
C ASN A 313 -13.59 3.44 25.36
N PRO A 314 -12.90 2.84 26.36
CA PRO A 314 -13.52 2.15 27.49
C PRO A 314 -14.51 3.03 28.27
N GLU A 315 -14.23 4.33 28.46
CA GLU A 315 -15.12 5.27 29.17
C GLU A 315 -16.49 5.40 28.49
N THR A 316 -16.52 5.20 27.17
CA THR A 316 -17.75 5.20 26.37
C THR A 316 -18.35 3.80 26.17
N LYS A 317 -18.02 2.86 27.08
CA LYS A 317 -18.40 1.44 27.00
C LYS A 317 -17.87 0.75 25.74
N ALA A 318 -16.59 0.98 25.43
CA ALA A 318 -15.88 0.44 24.27
C ALA A 318 -16.49 0.83 22.91
N LYS A 319 -17.16 1.99 22.83
CA LYS A 319 -17.61 2.60 21.57
C LYS A 319 -16.47 3.31 20.85
N TRP A 320 -16.66 3.55 19.56
CA TRP A 320 -15.59 4.10 18.71
C TRP A 320 -15.68 5.61 18.59
N GLN A 321 -14.52 6.28 18.52
CA GLN A 321 -14.39 7.72 18.28
C GLN A 321 -13.28 7.95 17.26
N ASN A 322 -13.35 9.02 16.47
CA ASN A 322 -12.27 9.37 15.55
C ASN A 322 -11.40 10.49 16.11
N TRP A 323 -10.08 10.29 16.12
CA TRP A 323 -9.07 11.14 16.72
C TRP A 323 -7.93 11.43 15.71
N GLU A 324 -7.05 12.36 16.04
CA GLU A 324 -5.87 12.66 15.22
C GLU A 324 -4.86 11.51 15.31
N CYS A 325 -4.40 10.99 14.16
CA CYS A 325 -3.54 9.81 14.09
C CYS A 325 -2.19 9.96 14.81
N ASP A 326 -1.74 11.21 15.05
CA ASP A 326 -0.48 11.55 15.71
C ASP A 326 -0.57 11.50 17.25
N GLN A 327 -1.75 11.30 17.82
CA GLN A 327 -1.91 11.13 19.27
C GLN A 327 -1.21 9.85 19.72
N LYS A 328 -0.61 9.87 20.91
CA LYS A 328 0.12 8.74 21.48
C LYS A 328 -0.76 7.99 22.46
N LEU A 329 -1.22 6.81 22.09
CA LEU A 329 -2.16 5.99 22.86
C LEU A 329 -1.69 4.52 22.91
N GLY A 330 -2.35 3.74 23.77
CA GLY A 330 -2.29 2.29 23.69
C GLY A 330 -2.99 1.78 22.44
N TYR A 331 -2.87 0.49 22.14
CA TYR A 331 -3.39 -0.10 20.90
C TYR A 331 -3.74 -1.57 21.06
N ILE A 332 -4.54 -2.10 20.14
CA ILE A 332 -4.94 -3.51 20.12
C ILE A 332 -4.52 -4.14 18.80
N CYS A 333 -3.78 -5.25 18.86
CA CYS A 333 -3.49 -6.09 17.70
C CYS A 333 -4.44 -7.27 17.62
N LYS A 334 -4.78 -7.69 16.39
CA LYS A 334 -5.58 -8.86 16.06
C LYS A 334 -4.82 -9.74 15.08
N LYS A 335 -4.77 -11.04 15.38
CA LYS A 335 -4.14 -12.06 14.55
C LYS A 335 -5.12 -13.17 14.24
N ILE A 336 -5.29 -13.45 12.95
CA ILE A 336 -6.17 -14.49 12.43
C ILE A 336 -5.30 -15.51 11.69
N ASN A 337 -5.38 -16.78 12.09
CA ASN A 337 -4.74 -17.87 11.36
C ASN A 337 -5.63 -18.26 10.17
N LEU A 338 -5.56 -17.51 9.07
CA LEU A 338 -6.33 -17.82 7.86
C LEU A 338 -5.66 -18.94 7.05
N THR A 339 -6.33 -20.07 6.92
CA THR A 339 -6.06 -21.04 5.85
C THR A 339 -6.77 -20.57 4.58
N LEU A 340 -6.02 -19.98 3.65
CA LEU A 340 -6.54 -19.62 2.34
C LEU A 340 -6.86 -20.88 1.54
N VAL A 341 -8.14 -21.23 1.44
CA VAL A 341 -8.61 -22.24 0.48
C VAL A 341 -8.80 -21.55 -0.87
N SER A 342 -7.83 -21.72 -1.76
CA SER A 342 -7.96 -21.27 -3.14
C SER A 342 -8.87 -22.23 -3.91
N SER A 343 -10.05 -21.78 -4.32
CA SER A 343 -10.84 -22.50 -5.32
C SER A 343 -10.53 -21.95 -6.71
N GLY A 344 -9.48 -22.47 -7.33
CA GLY A 344 -9.19 -22.24 -8.73
C GLY A 344 -9.78 -23.36 -9.59
N ASP A 345 -10.94 -23.12 -10.21
CA ASP A 345 -11.34 -23.87 -11.41
C ASP A 345 -12.00 -22.90 -12.38
N THR A 346 -11.24 -22.45 -13.39
CA THR A 346 -11.74 -21.61 -14.49
C THR A 346 -12.63 -22.44 -15.40
N ARG A 347 -13.87 -22.66 -14.99
CA ARG A 347 -14.90 -23.24 -15.86
C ARG A 347 -15.44 -22.16 -16.76
N HIS A 348 -15.57 -22.46 -18.05
CA HIS A 348 -16.27 -21.59 -19.00
C HIS A 348 -17.75 -21.50 -18.61
N ILE A 349 -18.24 -20.27 -18.46
CA ILE A 349 -19.59 -19.98 -17.98
C ILE A 349 -20.47 -19.45 -19.10
N VAL A 350 -21.67 -20.01 -19.18
CA VAL A 350 -22.73 -19.55 -20.08
C VAL A 350 -23.81 -18.88 -19.25
N CYS A 351 -24.09 -17.62 -19.58
CA CYS A 351 -25.15 -16.83 -18.97
C CYS A 351 -26.37 -16.71 -19.91
N PRO A 352 -27.59 -16.58 -19.38
CA PRO A 352 -28.77 -16.29 -20.18
C PRO A 352 -28.63 -14.99 -20.97
N GLY A 353 -29.39 -14.84 -22.07
CA GLY A 353 -29.34 -13.65 -22.92
C GLY A 353 -29.51 -12.33 -22.14
N GLY A 354 -28.59 -11.40 -22.35
CA GLY A 354 -28.56 -10.10 -21.68
C GLY A 354 -28.00 -10.10 -20.25
N TRP A 355 -27.43 -11.22 -19.78
CA TRP A 355 -26.63 -11.29 -18.56
C TRP A 355 -25.14 -11.41 -18.91
N ILE A 356 -24.30 -10.75 -18.13
CA ILE A 356 -22.86 -10.68 -18.37
C ILE A 356 -22.15 -11.63 -17.38
N PRO A 357 -21.34 -12.59 -17.87
CA PRO A 357 -20.60 -13.51 -17.00
C PRO A 357 -19.41 -12.82 -16.32
N TYR A 358 -19.17 -13.17 -15.06
CA TYR A 358 -17.92 -12.86 -14.36
C TYR A 358 -17.59 -13.93 -13.31
N ILE A 359 -16.38 -14.49 -13.40
CA ILE A 359 -15.84 -15.59 -12.60
C ILE A 359 -16.76 -16.81 -12.55
N ASP A 360 -17.69 -16.87 -11.60
CA ASP A 360 -18.60 -17.97 -11.29
C ASP A 360 -20.08 -17.53 -11.24
N HIS A 361 -20.39 -16.33 -11.74
CA HIS A 361 -21.71 -15.70 -11.67
C HIS A 361 -22.08 -14.95 -12.95
N CYS A 362 -23.38 -14.63 -13.07
CA CYS A 362 -23.95 -13.81 -14.12
C CYS A 362 -24.61 -12.57 -13.52
N TYR A 363 -24.40 -11.40 -14.12
CA TYR A 363 -24.86 -10.11 -13.61
C TYR A 363 -25.70 -9.36 -14.64
N LYS A 364 -26.61 -8.51 -14.17
CA LYS A 364 -27.42 -7.64 -15.03
C LYS A 364 -27.86 -6.38 -14.29
N ILE A 365 -27.72 -5.23 -14.95
CA ILE A 365 -28.25 -3.95 -14.48
C ILE A 365 -29.67 -3.75 -15.02
N PHE A 366 -30.57 -3.34 -14.13
CA PHE A 366 -31.92 -2.89 -14.46
C PHE A 366 -32.03 -1.40 -14.13
N ARG A 367 -32.24 -0.57 -15.15
CA ARG A 367 -32.38 0.89 -14.99
C ARG A 367 -33.80 1.35 -14.65
N GLU A 368 -34.76 0.43 -14.66
CA GLU A 368 -36.09 0.73 -14.10
C GLU A 368 -35.98 0.97 -12.60
N THR A 369 -36.58 2.07 -12.13
CA THR A 369 -36.41 2.49 -10.74
C THR A 369 -37.45 1.84 -9.83
N LYS A 370 -36.97 1.12 -8.80
CA LYS A 370 -37.78 0.39 -7.83
C LYS A 370 -37.30 0.68 -6.40
N ARG A 371 -38.17 0.46 -5.43
CA ARG A 371 -37.75 0.40 -4.01
C ARG A 371 -36.87 -0.83 -3.79
N TRP A 372 -36.05 -0.83 -2.75
CA TRP A 372 -35.11 -1.93 -2.52
C TRP A 372 -35.80 -3.30 -2.45
N GLU A 373 -36.88 -3.43 -1.68
CA GLU A 373 -37.68 -4.67 -1.57
C GLU A 373 -38.33 -5.10 -2.89
N GLU A 374 -38.78 -4.13 -3.69
CA GLU A 374 -39.36 -4.39 -5.01
C GLU A 374 -38.29 -4.85 -6.01
N ALA A 375 -37.09 -4.28 -5.92
CA ALA A 375 -35.94 -4.66 -6.71
C ALA A 375 -35.47 -6.07 -6.35
N LEU A 376 -35.39 -6.41 -5.06
CA LEU A 376 -35.09 -7.76 -4.57
C LEU A 376 -36.08 -8.78 -5.12
N THR A 377 -37.38 -8.52 -4.98
CA THR A 377 -38.44 -9.36 -5.53
C THR A 377 -38.31 -9.49 -7.06
N SER A 378 -37.91 -8.43 -7.75
CA SER A 378 -37.69 -8.43 -9.21
C SER A 378 -36.52 -9.32 -9.61
N CYS A 379 -35.41 -9.29 -8.87
CA CYS A 379 -34.30 -10.21 -9.08
C CYS A 379 -34.71 -11.66 -8.81
N GLN A 380 -35.43 -11.92 -7.71
CA GLN A 380 -35.89 -13.26 -7.33
C GLN A 380 -36.81 -13.90 -8.38
N LYS A 381 -37.71 -13.11 -8.99
CA LYS A 381 -38.54 -13.54 -10.12
C LYS A 381 -37.74 -14.02 -11.33
N ASN A 382 -36.52 -13.52 -11.52
CA ASN A 382 -35.62 -13.92 -12.60
C ASN A 382 -34.66 -15.07 -12.19
N GLY A 383 -34.87 -15.72 -11.04
CA GLY A 383 -33.98 -16.76 -10.51
C GLY A 383 -32.61 -16.20 -10.09
N SER A 384 -32.59 -14.98 -9.59
CA SER A 384 -31.39 -14.23 -9.17
C SER A 384 -31.63 -13.55 -7.82
N HIS A 385 -30.63 -12.90 -7.25
CA HIS A 385 -30.78 -12.01 -6.09
C HIS A 385 -30.19 -10.64 -6.41
N LEU A 386 -30.44 -9.64 -5.55
CA LEU A 386 -29.65 -8.40 -5.61
C LEU A 386 -28.17 -8.75 -5.44
N ALA A 387 -27.29 -8.07 -6.18
CA ALA A 387 -25.89 -8.45 -6.24
C ALA A 387 -25.19 -8.30 -4.89
N SER A 388 -24.58 -9.40 -4.41
CA SER A 388 -23.49 -9.39 -3.44
C SER A 388 -22.18 -9.01 -4.13
N ILE A 389 -21.26 -8.33 -3.44
CA ILE A 389 -19.93 -8.00 -3.95
C ILE A 389 -18.88 -8.51 -2.94
N GLN A 390 -17.99 -9.39 -3.38
CA GLN A 390 -17.13 -10.18 -2.51
C GLN A 390 -15.65 -9.78 -2.59
N SER A 391 -15.25 -9.01 -3.60
CA SER A 391 -13.87 -8.56 -3.77
C SER A 391 -13.75 -7.27 -4.58
N LEU A 392 -12.55 -6.69 -4.56
CA LEU A 392 -12.21 -5.52 -5.38
C LEU A 392 -12.30 -5.81 -6.88
N GLU A 393 -11.96 -7.03 -7.32
CA GLU A 393 -12.05 -7.43 -8.71
C GLU A 393 -13.51 -7.52 -9.19
N GLU A 394 -14.43 -8.03 -8.34
CA GLU A 394 -15.87 -8.05 -8.63
C GLU A 394 -16.46 -6.63 -8.69
N GLN A 395 -16.08 -5.76 -7.75
CA GLN A 395 -16.44 -4.33 -7.79
C GLN A 395 -15.93 -3.68 -9.09
N SER A 396 -14.70 -3.98 -9.48
CA SER A 396 -14.06 -3.44 -10.68
C SER A 396 -14.76 -3.91 -11.96
N PHE A 397 -15.22 -5.17 -12.00
CA PHE A 397 -16.07 -5.69 -13.06
C PHE A 397 -17.40 -4.94 -13.17
N ILE A 398 -18.07 -4.66 -12.05
CA ILE A 398 -19.35 -3.94 -12.02
C ILE A 398 -19.22 -2.55 -12.66
N VAL A 399 -18.18 -1.80 -12.30
CA VAL A 399 -18.00 -0.42 -12.79
C VAL A 399 -17.46 -0.34 -14.21
N SER A 400 -16.72 -1.35 -14.69
CA SER A 400 -16.10 -1.33 -16.02
C SER A 400 -16.92 -2.04 -17.10
N GLN A 401 -17.49 -3.22 -16.80
CA GLN A 401 -18.04 -4.12 -17.82
C GLN A 401 -19.57 -4.18 -17.85
N LEU A 402 -20.28 -3.78 -16.79
CA LEU A 402 -21.75 -3.85 -16.76
C LEU A 402 -22.46 -2.65 -17.42
N GLY A 403 -21.69 -1.70 -17.97
CA GLY A 403 -22.24 -0.51 -18.62
C GLY A 403 -22.77 0.53 -17.62
N TYR A 404 -22.13 0.66 -16.47
CA TYR A 404 -22.39 1.70 -15.49
C TYR A 404 -22.20 3.10 -16.10
N ILE A 405 -23.22 3.96 -16.04
CA ILE A 405 -23.25 5.28 -16.71
C ILE A 405 -22.81 6.40 -15.77
N LEU A 406 -21.98 7.30 -16.33
CA LEU A 406 -21.41 8.44 -15.65
C LEU A 406 -21.78 9.74 -16.34
N CYS A 407 -21.95 10.79 -15.53
CA CYS A 407 -22.14 12.14 -16.01
C CYS A 407 -20.77 12.70 -16.47
N PHE A 408 -20.45 12.58 -17.77
CA PHE A 408 -19.36 13.34 -18.40
C PHE A 408 -19.84 14.72 -18.91
N HIS A 409 -21.17 14.92 -19.01
CA HIS A 409 -21.81 16.19 -19.35
C HIS A 409 -23.05 16.40 -18.49
N VAL A 410 -23.29 17.66 -18.09
CA VAL A 410 -24.30 18.22 -17.16
C VAL A 410 -25.77 17.75 -17.37
N LEU A 411 -26.07 16.91 -18.35
CA LEU A 411 -27.43 16.59 -18.81
C LEU A 411 -27.92 15.14 -18.59
N GLU A 412 -27.08 14.19 -18.15
CA GLU A 412 -27.56 12.82 -17.79
C GLU A 412 -27.36 12.48 -16.30
N PRO A 413 -28.38 11.87 -15.63
CA PRO A 413 -28.28 11.51 -14.22
C PRO A 413 -27.28 10.37 -14.02
N THR A 414 -26.43 10.49 -13.00
CA THR A 414 -25.52 9.42 -12.59
C THR A 414 -26.29 8.19 -12.14
N ASP A 415 -25.75 7.00 -12.47
CA ASP A 415 -26.33 5.74 -12.02
C ASP A 415 -26.37 5.70 -10.47
N LYS A 416 -27.54 5.32 -9.95
CA LYS A 416 -27.77 4.95 -8.55
C LYS A 416 -28.42 3.58 -8.57
N LEU A 417 -27.67 2.57 -8.13
CA LEU A 417 -28.06 1.18 -8.32
C LEU A 417 -28.07 0.43 -7.00
N TRP A 418 -29.23 -0.08 -6.59
CA TRP A 418 -29.37 -0.95 -5.43
C TRP A 418 -28.52 -2.21 -5.57
N VAL A 419 -27.87 -2.57 -4.47
CA VAL A 419 -27.17 -3.85 -4.26
C VAL A 419 -27.80 -4.58 -3.08
N GLY A 420 -27.38 -5.81 -2.83
CA GLY A 420 -28.04 -6.66 -1.82
C GLY A 420 -27.71 -6.33 -0.36
N LEU A 421 -26.81 -5.38 -0.08
CA LEU A 421 -26.33 -5.09 1.28
C LEU A 421 -27.38 -4.27 2.04
N ASN A 422 -27.70 -4.71 3.26
CA ASN A 422 -28.71 -4.10 4.13
C ASN A 422 -28.47 -4.46 5.60
N ASP A 423 -29.05 -3.74 6.55
CA ASP A 423 -28.99 -4.02 7.99
C ASP A 423 -30.39 -4.23 8.63
N HIS A 424 -31.37 -4.68 7.83
CA HIS A 424 -32.76 -4.88 8.27
C HIS A 424 -32.93 -5.84 9.44
N LYS A 425 -32.11 -6.90 9.51
CA LYS A 425 -32.19 -7.90 10.58
C LYS A 425 -31.68 -7.34 11.91
N VAL A 426 -30.54 -6.67 11.85
CA VAL A 426 -29.85 -6.11 13.02
C VAL A 426 -29.27 -4.77 12.61
N ARG A 427 -29.86 -3.71 13.12
CA ARG A 427 -29.42 -2.34 12.84
C ARG A 427 -27.92 -2.18 13.12
N MET A 428 -27.21 -1.45 12.26
CA MET A 428 -25.76 -1.24 12.30
C MET A 428 -24.92 -2.50 12.02
N TYR A 429 -25.54 -3.58 11.54
CA TYR A 429 -24.85 -4.80 11.12
C TYR A 429 -25.32 -5.22 9.73
N PHE A 430 -24.49 -4.92 8.72
CA PHE A 430 -24.81 -5.12 7.32
C PHE A 430 -24.59 -6.58 6.88
N GLU A 431 -25.58 -7.13 6.18
CA GLU A 431 -25.58 -8.48 5.60
C GLU A 431 -26.03 -8.45 4.13
N TRP A 432 -25.58 -9.41 3.34
CA TRP A 432 -26.09 -9.60 1.98
C TRP A 432 -27.45 -10.29 1.99
N SER A 433 -28.38 -9.80 1.17
CA SER A 433 -29.73 -10.38 1.03
C SER A 433 -29.75 -11.80 0.45
N ASP A 434 -28.68 -12.24 -0.21
CA ASP A 434 -28.52 -13.61 -0.70
C ASP A 434 -27.90 -14.57 0.33
N GLY A 435 -27.57 -14.08 1.53
CA GLY A 435 -26.99 -14.86 2.62
C GLY A 435 -25.49 -15.15 2.48
N THR A 436 -24.82 -14.63 1.45
CA THR A 436 -23.37 -14.74 1.35
C THR A 436 -22.68 -13.92 2.46
N PRO A 437 -21.51 -14.36 2.98
CA PRO A 437 -20.79 -13.60 3.99
C PRO A 437 -20.32 -12.26 3.40
N VAL A 438 -20.31 -11.21 4.21
CA VAL A 438 -19.72 -9.92 3.80
C VAL A 438 -18.22 -10.01 4.04
N MET A 439 -17.46 -10.15 2.94
CA MET A 439 -15.98 -10.25 2.94
C MET A 439 -15.29 -8.99 2.44
N TYR A 440 -16.03 -8.10 1.78
CA TYR A 440 -15.50 -6.87 1.17
C TYR A 440 -16.51 -5.72 1.34
N THR A 441 -15.99 -4.52 1.54
CA THR A 441 -16.78 -3.27 1.58
C THR A 441 -15.95 -2.13 1.02
N LYS A 442 -16.55 -1.25 0.20
CA LYS A 442 -15.91 0.02 -0.20
C LYS A 442 -16.92 1.15 -0.17
N TRP A 443 -16.93 1.87 0.93
CA TRP A 443 -17.88 2.95 1.20
C TRP A 443 -17.48 4.25 0.50
N HIS A 444 -18.50 5.00 0.10
CA HIS A 444 -18.34 6.34 -0.43
C HIS A 444 -17.95 7.30 0.69
N LEU A 445 -17.27 8.40 0.34
CA LEU A 445 -16.90 9.42 1.32
C LEU A 445 -18.11 9.89 2.13
N GLY A 446 -17.99 9.82 3.46
CA GLY A 446 -19.02 10.20 4.42
C GLY A 446 -19.98 9.08 4.81
N GLU A 447 -19.95 7.94 4.12
CA GLU A 447 -20.82 6.79 4.37
C GLU A 447 -20.06 5.68 5.10
N PRO A 448 -20.76 4.76 5.80
CA PRO A 448 -22.19 4.79 6.12
C PRO A 448 -22.58 5.91 7.11
N SER A 449 -23.74 6.51 6.89
CA SER A 449 -24.24 7.68 7.64
C SER A 449 -24.97 7.25 8.92
N THR A 450 -24.65 7.88 10.05
CA THR A 450 -25.24 7.50 11.37
C THR A 450 -26.18 8.56 11.95
N THR A 451 -26.38 9.68 11.25
CA THR A 451 -26.96 10.91 11.81
C THR A 451 -28.44 11.14 11.47
N SER A 452 -29.05 10.28 10.66
CA SER A 452 -30.42 10.49 10.20
C SER A 452 -31.46 9.89 11.16
N ASN A 453 -32.50 10.67 11.48
CA ASN A 453 -33.72 10.23 12.19
C ASN A 453 -34.54 9.17 11.41
N ARG A 454 -34.07 8.76 10.23
CA ARG A 454 -34.65 7.70 9.40
C ARG A 454 -33.61 6.60 9.21
N PRO A 455 -33.95 5.33 9.39
CA PRO A 455 -33.01 4.24 9.15
C PRO A 455 -32.65 4.20 7.65
N GLU A 456 -31.38 4.47 7.31
CA GLU A 456 -30.84 4.28 5.97
C GLU A 456 -30.34 2.83 5.84
N ASP A 457 -31.28 1.90 5.80
CA ASP A 457 -30.96 0.48 6.02
C ASP A 457 -30.51 -0.28 4.75
N CYS A 458 -30.54 0.38 3.59
CA CYS A 458 -30.30 -0.23 2.28
C CYS A 458 -29.13 0.42 1.56
N VAL A 459 -28.36 -0.35 0.81
CA VAL A 459 -27.14 0.16 0.17
C VAL A 459 -27.26 0.21 -1.35
N LEU A 460 -26.78 1.31 -1.93
CA LEU A 460 -26.65 1.49 -3.36
C LEU A 460 -25.21 1.84 -3.77
N ILE A 461 -24.89 1.59 -5.02
CA ILE A 461 -23.69 2.08 -5.70
C ILE A 461 -23.98 3.45 -6.31
N LYS A 462 -23.10 4.42 -6.06
CA LYS A 462 -23.15 5.77 -6.65
C LYS A 462 -21.76 6.34 -6.94
N GLY A 463 -21.74 7.43 -7.70
CA GLY A 463 -20.53 8.23 -7.93
C GLY A 463 -19.62 7.65 -9.00
N GLN A 464 -18.48 8.29 -9.20
CA GLN A 464 -17.58 7.99 -10.32
C GLN A 464 -16.84 6.65 -10.18
N ASP A 465 -16.52 6.28 -8.95
CA ASP A 465 -15.78 5.07 -8.60
C ASP A 465 -16.70 3.89 -8.23
N GLY A 466 -18.03 4.14 -8.25
CA GLY A 466 -19.03 3.14 -7.89
C GLY A 466 -19.03 2.73 -6.42
N TYR A 467 -18.59 3.62 -5.53
CA TYR A 467 -18.57 3.35 -4.09
C TYR A 467 -19.97 3.30 -3.48
N TRP A 468 -20.04 2.67 -2.31
CA TRP A 468 -21.29 2.28 -1.69
C TRP A 468 -21.81 3.37 -0.76
N ALA A 469 -23.11 3.58 -0.76
CA ALA A 469 -23.76 4.48 0.18
C ALA A 469 -25.00 3.80 0.74
N ASP A 470 -25.15 3.85 2.04
CA ASP A 470 -26.42 3.58 2.69
C ASP A 470 -27.43 4.67 2.31
N TYR A 471 -28.69 4.27 2.22
CA TYR A 471 -29.75 5.07 1.68
C TYR A 471 -31.12 4.59 2.14
N VAL A 472 -32.07 5.51 2.10
CA VAL A 472 -33.46 5.25 2.48
C VAL A 472 -34.12 4.24 1.51
N CYS A 473 -34.46 3.07 2.02
CA CYS A 473 -34.98 1.92 1.26
C CYS A 473 -36.25 2.20 0.43
N GLU A 474 -37.09 3.15 0.88
CA GLU A 474 -38.33 3.52 0.20
C GLU A 474 -38.11 4.42 -1.04
N LYS A 475 -36.88 4.89 -1.25
CA LYS A 475 -36.53 5.63 -2.46
C LYS A 475 -36.42 4.68 -3.65
N LYS A 476 -36.71 5.20 -4.85
CA LYS A 476 -36.62 4.43 -6.09
C LYS A 476 -35.25 4.64 -6.72
N ALA A 477 -34.58 3.55 -7.09
CA ALA A 477 -33.32 3.56 -7.82
C ALA A 477 -33.27 2.36 -8.78
N GLY A 478 -32.33 2.38 -9.74
CA GLY A 478 -32.04 1.18 -10.53
C GLY A 478 -31.45 0.08 -9.63
N TYR A 479 -31.16 -1.10 -10.16
CA TYR A 479 -30.67 -2.21 -9.34
C TYR A 479 -29.85 -3.22 -10.14
N ILE A 480 -28.96 -3.93 -9.44
CA ILE A 480 -28.08 -4.94 -10.01
C ILE A 480 -28.48 -6.31 -9.48
N CYS A 481 -28.76 -7.25 -10.37
CA CYS A 481 -29.01 -8.64 -10.00
C CYS A 481 -27.79 -9.53 -10.29
N LYS A 482 -27.56 -10.51 -9.41
CA LYS A 482 -26.53 -11.56 -9.52
C LYS A 482 -27.19 -12.94 -9.46
N ARG A 483 -26.73 -13.88 -10.28
CA ARG A 483 -27.18 -15.28 -10.26
C ARG A 483 -26.04 -16.24 -10.55
N LYS A 484 -26.22 -17.48 -10.11
CA LYS A 484 -25.38 -18.59 -10.57
C LYS A 484 -25.63 -18.86 -12.05
N PRO A 485 -24.58 -19.30 -12.78
CA PRO A 485 -24.70 -19.67 -14.18
C PRO A 485 -25.60 -20.90 -14.36
N VAL A 486 -26.17 -21.04 -15.55
CA VAL A 486 -26.95 -22.22 -15.90
C VAL A 486 -25.95 -23.32 -16.26
N SER A 487 -25.68 -24.25 -15.34
CA SER A 487 -24.80 -25.38 -15.65
C SER A 487 -25.44 -26.24 -16.75
N GLN A 488 -24.74 -26.52 -17.86
CA GLN A 488 -24.72 -27.85 -18.51
C GLN A 488 -23.85 -27.96 -19.79
N VAL A 489 -23.09 -29.07 -19.80
CA VAL A 489 -22.60 -29.90 -20.93
C VAL A 489 -21.58 -29.32 -21.93
N ALA A 490 -20.54 -30.14 -22.14
CA ALA A 490 -19.52 -30.03 -23.16
C ALA A 490 -20.12 -29.74 -24.55
N GLY A 491 -19.83 -28.54 -25.04
CA GLY A 491 -20.13 -28.09 -26.39
C GLY A 491 -19.43 -26.77 -26.57
N GLU A 492 -18.20 -26.80 -27.06
CA GLU A 492 -17.41 -25.62 -27.41
C GLU A 492 -18.21 -24.72 -28.37
N LYS A 493 -18.78 -23.65 -27.83
CA LYS A 493 -18.84 -22.36 -28.52
C LYS A 493 -18.06 -21.37 -27.66
N GLU A 494 -16.74 -21.36 -27.84
CA GLU A 494 -15.91 -20.26 -27.36
C GLU A 494 -16.51 -18.96 -27.91
N ILE A 495 -16.84 -18.03 -27.01
CA ILE A 495 -17.27 -16.69 -27.37
C ILE A 495 -16.02 -16.01 -27.96
N THR A 496 -15.89 -16.00 -29.28
CA THR A 496 -14.92 -15.14 -29.95
C THR A 496 -15.43 -13.71 -29.85
N ASP A 497 -14.74 -12.89 -29.06
CA ASP A 497 -15.05 -11.48 -28.93
C ASP A 497 -14.97 -10.81 -30.30
N ILE A 498 -16.07 -10.18 -30.73
CA ILE A 498 -16.22 -9.63 -32.08
C ILE A 498 -15.10 -8.60 -32.32
N GLY A 499 -14.22 -8.90 -33.27
CA GLY A 499 -13.10 -8.04 -33.67
C GLY A 499 -11.77 -8.28 -32.94
N CYS A 500 -11.70 -9.27 -32.05
CA CYS A 500 -10.48 -9.70 -31.36
C CYS A 500 -10.04 -11.11 -31.80
N LYS A 501 -8.74 -11.40 -31.67
CA LYS A 501 -8.16 -12.73 -31.91
C LYS A 501 -8.71 -13.76 -30.89
N LYS A 502 -8.65 -15.05 -31.22
CA LYS A 502 -9.01 -16.13 -30.29
C LYS A 502 -8.15 -16.02 -29.02
N GLY A 503 -8.79 -16.07 -27.85
CA GLY A 503 -8.13 -15.94 -26.55
C GLY A 503 -7.93 -14.50 -26.06
N TRP A 504 -8.25 -13.49 -26.88
CA TRP A 504 -8.21 -12.08 -26.49
C TRP A 504 -9.58 -11.61 -26.00
N ARG A 505 -9.59 -10.77 -24.97
CA ARG A 505 -10.80 -10.20 -24.38
C ARG A 505 -11.02 -8.77 -24.85
N ARG A 506 -12.21 -8.47 -25.35
CA ARG A 506 -12.54 -7.10 -25.79
C ARG A 506 -12.96 -6.22 -24.62
N TYR A 507 -12.40 -5.02 -24.56
CA TYR A 507 -12.90 -3.92 -23.75
C TYR A 507 -12.82 -2.62 -24.53
N ALA A 508 -13.97 -1.94 -24.66
CA ALA A 508 -14.14 -0.77 -25.51
C ALA A 508 -13.61 -0.98 -26.96
N ALA A 509 -12.60 -0.20 -27.36
CA ALA A 509 -11.98 -0.22 -28.68
C ALA A 509 -10.71 -1.11 -28.75
N TYR A 510 -10.40 -1.84 -27.67
CA TYR A 510 -9.18 -2.62 -27.52
C TYR A 510 -9.48 -4.09 -27.18
N CYS A 511 -8.49 -4.93 -27.46
CA CYS A 511 -8.42 -6.35 -27.15
C CYS A 511 -7.23 -6.55 -26.20
N TYR A 512 -7.41 -7.35 -25.16
CA TYR A 512 -6.40 -7.62 -24.15
C TYR A 512 -6.11 -9.12 -24.05
N PHE A 513 -4.86 -9.47 -23.78
CA PHE A 513 -4.41 -10.85 -23.65
C PHE A 513 -3.45 -11.01 -22.48
N ILE A 514 -3.57 -12.11 -21.75
CA ILE A 514 -2.67 -12.45 -20.64
C ILE A 514 -1.63 -13.45 -21.14
N GLY A 515 -0.36 -13.06 -21.10
CA GLY A 515 0.77 -13.96 -21.34
C GLY A 515 0.85 -15.04 -20.28
N HIS A 516 0.74 -16.31 -20.68
CA HIS A 516 0.75 -17.44 -19.76
C HIS A 516 2.15 -17.84 -19.27
N VAL A 517 3.20 -17.51 -20.03
CA VAL A 517 4.59 -17.80 -19.71
C VAL A 517 5.21 -16.57 -19.05
N PRO A 518 5.71 -16.66 -17.80
CA PRO A 518 6.42 -15.56 -17.17
C PRO A 518 7.66 -15.15 -17.96
N ALA A 519 7.85 -13.84 -18.13
CA ALA A 519 8.89 -13.25 -18.95
C ALA A 519 9.46 -11.99 -18.28
N THR A 520 10.68 -11.59 -18.65
CA THR A 520 11.22 -10.27 -18.27
C THR A 520 10.42 -9.16 -18.95
N PHE A 521 10.56 -7.92 -18.50
CA PHE A 521 9.83 -6.79 -19.11
C PHE A 521 10.13 -6.67 -20.62
N SER A 522 11.39 -6.81 -21.01
CA SER A 522 11.81 -6.76 -22.41
C SER A 522 11.28 -7.95 -23.22
N GLU A 523 11.39 -9.18 -22.69
CA GLU A 523 10.83 -10.39 -23.32
C GLU A 523 9.30 -10.27 -23.52
N ALA A 524 8.60 -9.73 -22.52
CA ALA A 524 7.16 -9.51 -22.56
C ALA A 524 6.77 -8.46 -23.62
N ASN A 525 7.52 -7.35 -23.70
CA ASN A 525 7.28 -6.30 -24.70
C ASN A 525 7.44 -6.84 -26.12
N ILE A 526 8.52 -7.56 -26.40
CA ILE A 526 8.76 -8.22 -27.70
C ILE A 526 7.62 -9.20 -28.04
N THR A 527 7.11 -9.93 -27.04
CA THR A 527 6.01 -10.87 -27.27
C THR A 527 4.71 -10.15 -27.63
N CYS A 528 4.38 -9.06 -26.94
CA CYS A 528 3.19 -8.26 -27.26
C CYS A 528 3.31 -7.59 -28.64
N GLU A 529 4.50 -7.08 -29.00
CA GLU A 529 4.80 -6.53 -30.33
C GLU A 529 4.64 -7.58 -31.44
N GLY A 530 5.12 -8.81 -31.20
CA GLY A 530 4.96 -9.94 -32.11
C GLY A 530 3.49 -10.29 -32.38
N GLU A 531 2.59 -9.96 -31.45
CA GLU A 531 1.14 -10.12 -31.61
C GLU A 531 0.44 -8.91 -32.24
N ASN A 532 1.19 -7.95 -32.80
CA ASN A 532 0.73 -6.65 -33.29
C ASN A 532 0.04 -5.81 -32.20
N GLY A 533 0.47 -5.97 -30.95
CA GLY A 533 0.03 -5.21 -29.80
C GLY A 533 1.23 -4.56 -29.09
N TYR A 534 1.00 -4.17 -27.85
CA TYR A 534 2.02 -3.63 -26.94
C TYR A 534 1.66 -4.03 -25.51
N LEU A 535 2.59 -3.89 -24.56
CA LEU A 535 2.26 -4.09 -23.15
C LEU A 535 1.13 -3.15 -22.74
N ALA A 536 0.17 -3.64 -21.96
CA ALA A 536 -1.06 -2.93 -21.67
C ALA A 536 -0.79 -1.58 -21.00
N THR A 537 -1.43 -0.53 -21.53
CA THR A 537 -1.51 0.78 -20.92
C THR A 537 -2.78 0.88 -20.08
N ALA A 538 -2.77 1.75 -19.07
CA ALA A 538 -3.93 2.11 -18.29
C ALA A 538 -4.18 3.61 -18.45
N GLU A 539 -5.06 3.99 -19.37
CA GLU A 539 -5.34 5.37 -19.73
C GLU A 539 -6.36 6.03 -18.81
N SER A 540 -7.13 5.23 -18.06
CA SER A 540 -8.17 5.69 -17.14
C SER A 540 -8.38 4.71 -15.98
N ARG A 541 -9.01 5.20 -14.90
CA ARG A 541 -9.44 4.34 -13.77
C ARG A 541 -10.36 3.19 -14.18
N TYR A 542 -11.11 3.32 -15.29
CA TYR A 542 -12.01 2.27 -15.79
C TYR A 542 -11.26 1.19 -16.52
N GLU A 543 -10.24 1.57 -17.30
CA GLU A 543 -9.31 0.61 -17.88
C GLU A 543 -8.52 -0.10 -16.78
N GLN A 544 -8.07 0.61 -15.74
CA GLN A 544 -7.45 0.00 -14.56
C GLN A 544 -8.39 -1.00 -13.86
N ALA A 545 -9.66 -0.62 -13.64
CA ALA A 545 -10.67 -1.53 -13.09
C ALA A 545 -10.90 -2.75 -14.00
N TYR A 546 -10.94 -2.55 -15.32
CA TYR A 546 -11.02 -3.66 -16.26
C TYR A 546 -9.81 -4.60 -16.15
N LEU A 547 -8.57 -4.09 -16.15
CA LEU A 547 -7.34 -4.88 -16.00
C LEU A 547 -7.35 -5.66 -14.67
N THR A 548 -7.77 -5.01 -13.59
CA THR A 548 -7.92 -5.62 -12.25
C THR A 548 -8.93 -6.78 -12.30
N SER A 549 -10.07 -6.59 -12.96
CA SER A 549 -11.07 -7.65 -13.13
C SER A 549 -10.61 -8.77 -14.09
N LEU A 550 -9.76 -8.45 -15.08
CA LEU A 550 -9.25 -9.37 -16.10
C LEU A 550 -8.23 -10.35 -15.51
N VAL A 551 -7.34 -9.88 -14.63
CA VAL A 551 -6.46 -10.78 -13.86
C VAL A 551 -7.27 -11.59 -12.85
N GLY A 552 -8.28 -10.98 -12.22
CA GLY A 552 -9.21 -11.65 -11.32
C GLY A 552 -8.51 -12.28 -10.10
N LEU A 553 -9.06 -13.38 -9.59
CA LEU A 553 -8.58 -14.10 -8.39
C LEU A 553 -7.42 -15.07 -8.69
N ARG A 554 -6.56 -14.71 -9.64
CA ARG A 554 -5.38 -15.48 -10.03
C ARG A 554 -4.35 -15.53 -8.90
N GLN A 555 -3.61 -16.64 -8.81
CA GLN A 555 -2.61 -16.84 -7.75
C GLN A 555 -1.30 -16.09 -8.01
N GLU A 556 -1.06 -15.67 -9.25
CA GLU A 556 0.14 -14.93 -9.61
C GLU A 556 0.17 -13.56 -8.95
N LYS A 557 1.28 -13.24 -8.28
CA LYS A 557 1.41 -12.01 -7.47
C LYS A 557 1.47 -10.73 -8.33
N TYR A 558 2.02 -10.82 -9.54
CA TYR A 558 2.31 -9.66 -10.40
C TYR A 558 2.04 -9.92 -11.88
N PHE A 559 1.64 -8.85 -12.58
CA PHE A 559 1.52 -8.80 -14.04
C PHE A 559 2.18 -7.54 -14.61
N TRP A 560 3.13 -7.66 -15.53
CA TRP A 560 3.74 -6.52 -16.21
C TRP A 560 2.71 -5.68 -16.97
N LEU A 561 2.83 -4.36 -16.82
CA LEU A 561 2.19 -3.33 -17.63
C LEU A 561 3.25 -2.61 -18.47
N GLY A 562 2.84 -1.75 -19.41
CA GLY A 562 3.76 -1.09 -20.32
C GLY A 562 4.52 0.11 -19.75
N LEU A 563 4.44 0.40 -18.45
CA LEU A 563 5.02 1.61 -17.85
C LEU A 563 6.42 1.32 -17.28
N SER A 564 7.40 2.17 -17.58
CA SER A 564 8.75 2.10 -17.00
C SER A 564 9.44 3.46 -17.03
N ASP A 565 10.53 3.62 -16.27
CA ASP A 565 11.39 4.80 -16.27
C ASP A 565 12.78 4.51 -16.89
N VAL A 566 12.87 3.44 -17.70
CA VAL A 566 14.14 2.97 -18.29
C VAL A 566 14.71 3.97 -19.31
N GLU A 567 13.86 4.71 -20.03
CA GLU A 567 14.28 5.68 -21.05
C GLU A 567 14.79 6.99 -20.45
N ASP A 568 14.13 7.51 -19.41
CA ASP A 568 14.52 8.71 -18.67
C ASP A 568 14.34 8.44 -17.17
N GLN A 569 15.43 8.06 -16.50
CA GLN A 569 15.43 7.70 -15.08
C GLN A 569 14.74 8.81 -14.24
N GLY A 570 13.66 8.45 -13.53
CA GLY A 570 12.84 9.41 -12.77
C GLY A 570 11.56 9.91 -13.47
N THR A 571 11.40 9.66 -14.77
CA THR A 571 10.22 9.99 -15.56
C THR A 571 9.63 8.71 -16.17
N PHE A 572 8.42 8.34 -15.78
CA PHE A 572 7.79 7.15 -16.32
C PHE A 572 7.11 7.44 -17.66
N SER A 573 7.31 6.56 -18.65
CA SER A 573 6.68 6.60 -19.96
C SER A 573 6.10 5.23 -20.33
N TRP A 574 5.01 5.21 -21.09
CA TRP A 574 4.47 3.98 -21.65
C TRP A 574 5.37 3.51 -22.80
N ALA A 575 5.61 2.20 -22.90
CA ALA A 575 6.44 1.59 -23.94
C ALA A 575 5.95 1.86 -25.38
N ASN A 576 4.70 2.28 -25.55
CA ASN A 576 4.13 2.67 -26.85
C ASN A 576 4.27 4.17 -27.18
N GLY A 577 4.85 4.98 -26.28
CA GLY A 577 5.03 6.42 -26.42
C GLY A 577 3.80 7.28 -26.09
N GLU A 578 2.72 6.71 -25.56
CA GLU A 578 1.54 7.47 -25.11
C GLU A 578 1.84 8.28 -23.83
N ALA A 579 1.11 9.39 -23.65
CA ALA A 579 1.22 10.21 -22.44
C ALA A 579 0.62 9.50 -21.22
N VAL A 580 1.26 9.65 -20.05
CA VAL A 580 0.79 9.06 -18.79
C VAL A 580 -0.39 9.87 -18.23
N SER A 581 -1.61 9.38 -18.40
CA SER A 581 -2.85 10.02 -17.95
C SER A 581 -3.45 9.44 -16.66
N PHE A 582 -2.93 8.32 -16.18
CA PHE A 582 -3.37 7.63 -14.96
C PHE A 582 -2.21 6.86 -14.32
N THR A 583 -2.09 6.86 -12.99
CA THR A 583 -1.07 6.11 -12.24
C THR A 583 -1.52 5.66 -10.85
N HIS A 584 -0.91 4.58 -10.32
CA HIS A 584 -1.33 3.94 -9.08
C HIS A 584 -0.16 3.27 -8.31
N TRP A 585 0.83 4.05 -7.85
CA TRP A 585 2.19 3.63 -7.46
C TRP A 585 2.39 2.89 -6.13
N GLY A 586 3.51 2.16 -6.08
CA GLY A 586 4.39 1.88 -4.96
C GLY A 586 5.81 2.47 -5.18
N ASN A 587 6.69 2.39 -4.18
CA ASN A 587 8.03 3.02 -4.21
C ASN A 587 9.06 2.26 -5.08
N ASN A 588 9.95 3.02 -5.75
CA ASN A 588 11.24 2.69 -6.43
C ASN A 588 11.26 2.95 -7.96
N PRO A 589 12.42 3.22 -8.59
CA PRO A 589 12.60 3.24 -10.05
C PRO A 589 12.63 1.82 -10.65
N GLY A 590 12.26 1.64 -11.92
CA GLY A 590 12.21 0.33 -12.59
C GLY A 590 10.97 0.11 -13.48
N CYS A 591 10.62 -1.16 -13.67
CA CYS A 591 9.49 -1.57 -14.52
C CYS A 591 8.23 -1.79 -13.70
N VAL A 592 7.08 -1.39 -14.22
CA VAL A 592 5.82 -1.39 -13.46
C VAL A 592 5.04 -2.70 -13.64
N ALA A 593 4.68 -3.33 -12.52
CA ALA A 593 3.80 -4.49 -12.49
C ALA A 593 2.58 -4.27 -11.60
N MET A 594 1.42 -4.71 -12.09
CA MET A 594 0.17 -4.70 -11.35
C MET A 594 0.08 -5.89 -10.37
N ARG A 595 -0.30 -5.62 -9.12
CA ARG A 595 -0.51 -6.60 -8.06
C ARG A 595 -1.87 -7.31 -8.16
N THR A 596 -1.97 -8.46 -7.50
CA THR A 596 -3.21 -9.23 -7.32
C THR A 596 -3.55 -9.43 -5.83
N GLY A 597 -4.72 -10.02 -5.54
CA GLY A 597 -5.16 -10.32 -4.19
C GLY A 597 -5.69 -9.08 -3.45
N THR A 598 -5.36 -8.92 -2.18
CA THR A 598 -5.85 -7.78 -1.37
C THR A 598 -5.36 -6.42 -1.86
N ALA A 599 -4.27 -6.40 -2.64
CA ALA A 599 -3.70 -5.22 -3.28
C ALA A 599 -4.00 -5.20 -4.80
N ALA A 600 -5.03 -5.91 -5.26
CA ALA A 600 -5.31 -6.05 -6.69
C ALA A 600 -5.46 -4.69 -7.38
N GLY A 601 -4.74 -4.52 -8.49
CA GLY A 601 -4.79 -3.29 -9.29
C GLY A 601 -3.74 -2.24 -8.91
N LEU A 602 -3.15 -2.30 -7.71
CA LEU A 602 -2.02 -1.43 -7.33
C LEU A 602 -0.76 -1.77 -8.13
N TRP A 603 0.08 -0.76 -8.39
CA TRP A 603 1.29 -0.92 -9.19
C TRP A 603 2.52 -0.91 -8.29
N ASP A 604 3.31 -1.98 -8.32
CA ASP A 604 4.65 -1.97 -7.74
C ASP A 604 5.68 -1.72 -8.85
N VAL A 605 6.79 -1.09 -8.48
CA VAL A 605 7.96 -0.98 -9.35
C VAL A 605 8.93 -2.10 -9.00
N LEU A 606 9.25 -2.93 -9.99
CA LEU A 606 10.06 -4.13 -9.85
C LEU A 606 11.30 -4.03 -10.74
N ASP A 607 12.32 -4.81 -10.40
CA ASP A 607 13.46 -5.04 -11.28
C ASP A 607 12.97 -5.66 -12.60
N CYS A 608 13.25 -4.97 -13.71
CA CYS A 608 12.86 -5.33 -15.07
C CYS A 608 13.35 -6.72 -15.50
N GLU A 609 14.40 -7.23 -14.86
CA GLU A 609 14.97 -8.56 -15.11
C GLU A 609 14.20 -9.70 -14.42
N THR A 610 13.27 -9.37 -13.51
CA THR A 610 12.41 -10.39 -12.90
C THR A 610 11.40 -10.95 -13.91
N LYS A 611 11.03 -12.23 -13.76
CA LYS A 611 10.07 -12.88 -14.66
C LYS A 611 8.67 -12.86 -14.07
N GLN A 612 7.76 -12.12 -14.71
CA GLN A 612 6.34 -12.06 -14.32
C GLN A 612 5.47 -12.38 -15.53
N LYS A 613 4.19 -12.71 -15.29
CA LYS A 613 3.21 -12.73 -16.38
C LYS A 613 2.94 -11.29 -16.84
N TYR A 614 2.29 -11.11 -17.96
CA TYR A 614 2.12 -9.79 -18.57
C TYR A 614 0.78 -9.67 -19.29
N ILE A 615 0.34 -8.45 -19.51
CA ILE A 615 -0.89 -8.16 -20.24
C ILE A 615 -0.54 -7.41 -21.53
N CYS A 616 -0.99 -7.90 -22.67
CA CYS A 616 -0.88 -7.21 -23.95
C CYS A 616 -2.19 -6.48 -24.27
N LYS A 617 -2.09 -5.35 -24.97
CA LYS A 617 -3.19 -4.53 -25.50
C LYS A 617 -3.02 -4.36 -27.01
N GLN A 618 -4.12 -4.49 -27.75
CA GLN A 618 -4.18 -4.34 -29.20
C GLN A 618 -5.48 -3.65 -29.60
N ARG A 619 -5.47 -2.82 -30.65
CA ARG A 619 -6.68 -2.19 -31.17
C ARG A 619 -7.51 -3.19 -31.99
N VAL A 620 -8.84 -3.13 -31.88
CA VAL A 620 -9.78 -4.00 -32.62
C VAL A 620 -9.54 -3.93 -34.14
N MET A 621 -9.52 -5.08 -34.82
CA MET A 621 -9.22 -5.18 -36.26
C MET A 621 -10.45 -4.91 -37.14
N THR A 622 -10.93 -3.66 -37.23
CA THR A 622 -11.81 -3.21 -38.34
C THR A 622 -11.69 -1.72 -38.68
N VAL A 623 -11.60 -1.48 -39.99
CA VAL A 623 -11.52 -0.28 -40.86
C VAL A 623 -11.95 1.10 -40.30
N THR A 624 -10.99 2.04 -40.38
CA THR A 624 -11.07 3.52 -40.32
C THR A 624 -12.11 4.15 -39.38
N ALA A 625 -11.65 4.58 -38.21
CA ALA A 625 -12.18 5.76 -37.54
C ALA A 625 -11.11 6.85 -37.58
N THR A 626 -11.34 7.87 -38.40
CA THR A 626 -10.62 9.15 -38.34
C THR A 626 -10.67 9.67 -36.91
N ALA A 627 -9.51 9.94 -36.34
CA ALA A 627 -9.41 10.62 -35.05
C ALA A 627 -10.18 11.95 -35.14
N PRO A 628 -11.03 12.30 -34.16
CA PRO A 628 -11.48 13.67 -34.03
C PRO A 628 -10.26 14.53 -33.74
N VAL A 629 -10.05 15.54 -34.59
CA VAL A 629 -9.07 16.61 -34.33
C VAL A 629 -9.43 17.24 -32.98
N PRO A 630 -8.47 17.39 -32.04
CA PRO A 630 -8.73 18.13 -30.81
C PRO A 630 -9.17 19.53 -31.19
N THR A 631 -10.41 19.88 -30.87
CA THR A 631 -10.85 21.27 -30.98
C THR A 631 -10.09 22.02 -29.90
N THR A 632 -9.15 22.87 -30.30
CA THR A 632 -8.37 23.71 -29.40
C THR A 632 -9.35 24.64 -28.67
N ALA A 633 -9.67 24.31 -27.42
CA ALA A 633 -10.36 25.22 -26.53
C ALA A 633 -9.48 26.47 -26.37
N PRO A 634 -10.07 27.68 -26.32
CA PRO A 634 -9.32 28.89 -26.06
C PRO A 634 -8.60 28.77 -24.72
N VAL A 635 -7.33 29.17 -24.69
CA VAL A 635 -6.50 29.19 -23.48
C VAL A 635 -7.25 29.98 -22.39
N PRO A 636 -7.68 29.35 -21.29
CA PRO A 636 -8.36 30.08 -20.23
C PRO A 636 -7.37 31.06 -19.60
N THR A 637 -7.76 32.34 -19.54
CA THR A 637 -7.00 33.36 -18.81
C THR A 637 -7.24 33.20 -17.30
N CYS A 638 -6.16 33.25 -16.52
CA CYS A 638 -6.24 33.05 -15.08
C CYS A 638 -6.83 34.27 -14.36
N PRO A 639 -7.54 34.07 -13.23
CA PRO A 639 -8.03 35.16 -12.41
C PRO A 639 -6.91 36.06 -11.88
N GLU A 640 -7.25 37.30 -11.52
CA GLU A 640 -6.28 38.30 -11.04
C GLU A 640 -5.47 37.77 -9.82
N GLY A 641 -4.14 37.89 -9.90
CA GLY A 641 -3.21 37.41 -8.87
C GLY A 641 -2.86 35.92 -8.91
N TRP A 642 -3.25 35.20 -9.97
CA TRP A 642 -2.78 33.85 -10.28
C TRP A 642 -1.75 33.88 -11.42
N VAL A 643 -0.75 33.01 -11.36
CA VAL A 643 0.34 32.91 -12.36
C VAL A 643 0.05 31.76 -13.33
N SER A 644 0.20 32.01 -14.63
CA SER A 644 -0.04 31.05 -15.71
C SER A 644 1.14 30.98 -16.70
N ASN A 645 1.04 30.08 -17.68
CA ASN A 645 1.93 29.99 -18.84
C ASN A 645 1.14 29.67 -20.11
N ASP A 646 1.78 29.82 -21.26
CA ASP A 646 1.23 29.46 -22.58
C ASP A 646 1.16 27.94 -22.80
N TYR A 647 1.79 27.14 -21.93
CA TYR A 647 1.93 25.68 -22.07
C TYR A 647 1.14 24.85 -21.04
N SER A 648 0.46 25.48 -20.08
CA SER A 648 -0.24 24.81 -18.97
C SER A 648 -1.67 25.32 -18.85
N ASN A 649 -2.63 24.40 -18.74
CA ASN A 649 -4.04 24.72 -18.48
C ASN A 649 -4.31 25.06 -17.00
N TYR A 650 -3.30 25.03 -16.14
CA TYR A 650 -3.40 25.31 -14.71
C TYR A 650 -2.93 26.72 -14.35
N CYS A 651 -3.59 27.30 -13.36
CA CYS A 651 -3.23 28.56 -12.72
C CYS A 651 -2.65 28.26 -11.34
N PHE A 652 -1.51 28.86 -10.98
CA PHE A 652 -0.89 28.67 -9.67
C PHE A 652 -0.94 29.95 -8.83
N LYS A 653 -1.23 29.80 -7.53
CA LYS A 653 -1.17 30.90 -6.55
C LYS A 653 -0.52 30.43 -5.27
N CYS A 654 0.53 31.14 -4.85
CA CYS A 654 1.26 30.85 -3.62
C CYS A 654 0.79 31.78 -2.50
N PHE A 655 0.59 31.22 -1.30
CA PHE A 655 0.21 31.98 -0.11
C PHE A 655 1.36 32.02 0.89
N CYS A 656 1.94 33.20 1.13
CA CYS A 656 3.00 33.40 2.11
C CYS A 656 2.40 33.78 3.47
N ARG A 657 2.66 33.00 4.53
CA ARG A 657 2.21 33.27 5.90
C ARG A 657 3.40 33.28 6.87
N LEU A 658 3.33 34.14 7.90
CA LEU A 658 4.29 34.13 9.02
C LEU A 658 4.23 32.77 9.75
N ASN A 659 5.34 32.35 10.38
CA ASN A 659 5.49 31.00 10.97
C ASN A 659 4.32 30.59 11.89
N ILE A 660 3.81 31.50 12.72
CA ILE A 660 2.69 31.25 13.64
C ILE A 660 1.33 31.07 12.94
N MET A 661 1.21 31.46 11.67
CA MET A 661 -0.01 31.36 10.86
C MET A 661 0.08 30.26 9.80
N LYS A 662 1.13 29.42 9.84
CA LYS A 662 1.27 28.28 8.92
C LYS A 662 0.19 27.24 9.21
N LYS A 663 -0.29 26.63 8.13
CA LYS A 663 -1.30 25.57 8.17
C LYS A 663 -0.64 24.21 7.97
N SER A 664 -1.20 23.18 8.59
CA SER A 664 -0.90 21.79 8.25
C SER A 664 -1.31 21.48 6.80
N TRP A 665 -0.85 20.35 6.26
CA TRP A 665 -1.19 19.95 4.89
C TRP A 665 -2.70 19.85 4.67
N LEU A 666 -3.44 19.22 5.60
CA LEU A 666 -4.90 19.06 5.50
C LEU A 666 -5.64 20.41 5.54
N GLU A 667 -5.26 21.30 6.46
CA GLU A 667 -5.85 22.64 6.56
C GLU A 667 -5.51 23.51 5.34
N ALA A 668 -4.32 23.34 4.76
CA ALA A 668 -3.91 24.05 3.55
C ALA A 668 -4.73 23.58 2.34
N ARG A 669 -4.95 22.28 2.20
CA ARG A 669 -5.84 21.71 1.16
C ARG A 669 -7.27 22.20 1.31
N GLU A 670 -7.81 22.18 2.52
CA GLU A 670 -9.16 22.66 2.79
C GLU A 670 -9.30 24.15 2.43
N PHE A 671 -8.31 24.98 2.78
CA PHE A 671 -8.26 26.38 2.38
C PHE A 671 -8.20 26.55 0.85
N CYS A 672 -7.38 25.76 0.14
CA CYS A 672 -7.32 25.79 -1.32
C CYS A 672 -8.67 25.41 -1.96
N ARG A 673 -9.38 24.43 -1.40
CA ARG A 673 -10.72 24.04 -1.86
C ARG A 673 -11.77 25.12 -1.63
N GLN A 674 -11.71 25.82 -0.50
CA GLN A 674 -12.62 26.93 -0.21
C GLN A 674 -12.50 28.09 -1.21
N ILE A 675 -11.33 28.28 -1.83
CA ILE A 675 -11.11 29.32 -2.87
C ILE A 675 -11.30 28.80 -4.30
N GLY A 676 -11.82 27.57 -4.47
CA GLY A 676 -12.12 26.97 -5.77
C GLY A 676 -10.94 26.30 -6.48
N GLY A 677 -9.83 26.01 -5.77
CA GLY A 677 -8.70 25.24 -6.27
C GLY A 677 -8.41 23.98 -5.44
N ASP A 678 -7.22 23.42 -5.56
CA ASP A 678 -6.68 22.37 -4.67
C ASP A 678 -5.18 22.70 -4.41
N LEU A 679 -4.47 21.88 -3.63
CA LEU A 679 -3.02 22.00 -3.53
C LEU A 679 -2.36 21.75 -4.88
N ALA A 680 -1.18 22.35 -5.10
CA ALA A 680 -0.50 22.29 -6.39
C ALA A 680 -0.04 20.86 -6.72
N THR A 681 -0.42 20.42 -7.92
CA THR A 681 0.01 19.17 -8.56
C THR A 681 1.05 19.48 -9.63
N ILE A 682 2.09 18.65 -9.75
CA ILE A 682 3.17 18.82 -10.72
C ILE A 682 3.32 17.51 -11.52
N ASN A 683 2.95 17.56 -12.80
CA ASN A 683 2.93 16.40 -13.69
C ASN A 683 3.96 16.49 -14.82
N SER A 684 4.70 17.60 -14.92
CA SER A 684 5.78 17.78 -15.89
C SER A 684 7.00 18.54 -15.34
N LYS A 685 8.16 18.37 -15.99
CA LYS A 685 9.39 19.14 -15.70
C LYS A 685 9.17 20.64 -15.97
N GLU A 686 8.33 20.99 -16.95
CA GLU A 686 7.97 22.36 -17.32
C GLU A 686 7.09 23.04 -16.25
N GLU A 687 6.15 22.31 -15.66
CA GLU A 687 5.33 22.79 -14.53
C GLU A 687 6.17 23.07 -13.29
N THR A 688 7.24 22.30 -13.07
CA THR A 688 8.20 22.56 -11.98
C THR A 688 8.85 23.95 -12.12
N VAL A 689 9.17 24.38 -13.35
CA VAL A 689 9.75 25.70 -13.62
C VAL A 689 8.73 26.80 -13.34
N LEU A 690 7.46 26.58 -13.67
CA LEU A 690 6.36 27.52 -13.42
C LEU A 690 6.08 27.70 -11.94
N PHE A 691 6.04 26.60 -11.20
CA PHE A 691 5.90 26.62 -9.76
C PHE A 691 7.01 27.46 -9.11
N ARG A 692 8.27 27.26 -9.52
CA ARG A 692 9.41 28.06 -9.02
C ARG A 692 9.25 29.55 -9.34
N ARG A 693 8.70 29.90 -10.49
CA ARG A 693 8.42 31.30 -10.87
C ARG A 693 7.31 31.91 -10.01
N ALA A 694 6.22 31.19 -9.79
CA ALA A 694 5.12 31.63 -8.93
C ALA A 694 5.57 31.82 -7.47
N ALA A 695 6.41 30.92 -6.95
CA ALA A 695 7.00 31.04 -5.62
C ALA A 695 7.87 32.31 -5.49
N ARG A 696 8.71 32.61 -6.50
CA ARG A 696 9.56 33.82 -6.53
C ARG A 696 8.75 35.11 -6.64
N ALA A 697 7.69 35.13 -7.45
CA ALA A 697 6.82 36.30 -7.63
C ALA A 697 6.09 36.69 -6.33
N SER A 698 5.87 35.73 -5.43
CA SER A 698 5.10 35.90 -4.20
C SER A 698 5.90 36.50 -3.03
N ARG A 699 7.18 36.86 -3.22
CA ARG A 699 8.12 37.35 -2.17
C ARG A 699 8.26 36.41 -0.96
N CYS A 700 7.95 35.13 -1.12
CA CYS A 700 8.17 34.10 -0.09
C CYS A 700 9.67 33.87 0.11
N SER A 701 10.20 34.18 1.29
CA SER A 701 11.63 34.03 1.64
C SER A 701 11.98 32.70 2.34
N PHE A 702 11.10 31.69 2.32
CA PHE A 702 11.32 30.43 3.05
C PHE A 702 11.42 29.21 2.11
N GLN A 703 12.20 28.22 2.56
CA GLN A 703 12.67 27.05 1.79
C GLN A 703 11.63 25.93 1.55
N ARG A 704 10.42 25.95 2.13
CA ARG A 704 9.46 24.82 2.08
C ARG A 704 8.00 25.26 1.89
N VAL A 705 7.27 24.52 1.07
CA VAL A 705 5.88 24.78 0.61
C VAL A 705 5.11 23.46 0.54
N TRP A 706 3.80 23.48 0.78
CA TRP A 706 2.96 22.28 0.63
C TRP A 706 2.61 22.03 -0.83
N LEU A 707 2.79 20.79 -1.27
CA LEU A 707 2.31 20.26 -2.56
C LEU A 707 1.14 19.31 -2.31
N GLY A 708 0.34 19.04 -3.35
CA GLY A 708 -0.83 18.17 -3.26
C GLY A 708 -0.50 16.68 -3.11
N ILE A 709 0.77 16.27 -3.19
CA ILE A 709 1.18 14.88 -3.03
C ILE A 709 1.05 14.47 -1.57
N PHE A 710 0.43 13.32 -1.32
CA PHE A 710 0.29 12.74 0.00
C PHE A 710 0.44 11.22 -0.05
N SER A 711 0.89 10.64 1.06
CA SER A 711 0.80 9.20 1.34
C SER A 711 0.39 9.06 2.79
N LEU A 712 -0.92 8.90 3.01
CA LEU A 712 -1.50 8.72 4.35
C LEU A 712 -1.74 7.23 4.64
N ASN A 713 -2.13 6.45 3.63
CA ASN A 713 -2.20 5.00 3.72
C ASN A 713 -0.94 4.39 3.07
N PRO A 714 -0.06 3.72 3.84
CA PRO A 714 1.12 3.05 3.29
C PRO A 714 0.80 1.99 2.24
N ASP A 715 -0.42 1.44 2.24
CA ASP A 715 -0.82 0.34 1.35
C ASP A 715 -1.28 0.86 -0.03
N GLU A 716 -1.59 2.16 -0.16
CA GLU A 716 -2.11 2.77 -1.40
C GLU A 716 -1.08 3.64 -2.15
N GLY A 717 0.11 3.84 -1.58
CA GLY A 717 1.19 4.63 -2.19
C GLY A 717 1.01 6.15 -2.15
N PHE A 718 1.65 6.85 -3.08
CA PHE A 718 1.53 8.31 -3.23
C PHE A 718 0.40 8.68 -4.19
N ALA A 719 -0.40 9.68 -3.81
CA ALA A 719 -1.46 10.22 -4.66
C ALA A 719 -1.46 11.75 -4.63
N TRP A 720 -1.94 12.38 -5.71
CA TRP A 720 -2.24 13.81 -5.72
C TRP A 720 -3.62 14.10 -5.15
N SER A 721 -3.74 15.20 -4.41
CA SER A 721 -4.95 15.62 -3.72
C SER A 721 -6.12 15.99 -4.64
N ASP A 722 -5.83 16.31 -5.90
CA ASP A 722 -6.80 16.60 -6.96
C ASP A 722 -7.26 15.34 -7.73
N GLY A 723 -6.65 14.17 -7.46
CA GLY A 723 -6.93 12.92 -8.16
C GLY A 723 -6.15 12.72 -9.47
N SER A 724 -5.24 13.64 -9.80
CA SER A 724 -4.34 13.51 -10.94
C SER A 724 -3.36 12.34 -10.78
N PRO A 725 -2.88 11.73 -11.88
CA PRO A 725 -1.79 10.75 -11.81
C PRO A 725 -0.50 11.39 -11.31
N VAL A 726 0.23 10.70 -10.44
CA VAL A 726 1.64 10.99 -10.16
C VAL A 726 2.44 10.43 -11.35
N SER A 727 3.19 11.19 -12.13
CA SER A 727 3.92 10.64 -13.31
C SER A 727 5.45 10.83 -13.24
N ILE A 728 5.91 11.54 -12.21
CA ILE A 728 7.31 11.90 -12.00
C ILE A 728 7.69 11.54 -10.56
N LEU A 729 8.89 11.00 -10.37
CA LEU A 729 9.50 10.87 -9.05
C LEU A 729 9.84 12.29 -8.52
N VAL A 730 8.96 12.85 -7.68
CA VAL A 730 9.11 14.21 -7.13
C VAL A 730 10.17 14.28 -6.01
N PHE A 731 10.70 13.14 -5.56
CA PHE A 731 11.61 13.05 -4.42
C PHE A 731 13.08 13.12 -4.86
N HIS A 732 13.62 14.35 -4.89
CA HIS A 732 15.07 14.61 -4.88
C HIS A 732 15.41 15.71 -3.88
#